data_AF-A0A9J5WW15-F1
#
_entry.id   AF-A0A9J5WW15-F1
#
_cell.length_a   1.000
_cell.length_b   1.000
_cell.length_c   1.000
_cell.angle_alpha   90.00
_cell.angle_beta   90.00
_cell.angle_gamma   90.00
#
_symmetry.space_group_name_H-M   'P 1'
#
loop_
_entity.id
_entity.type
_entity.pdbx_description
1 polymer ?
#
loop_
_entity_poly.entity_id
_entity_poly.type
_entity_poly.pdbx_seq_one_letter_code
_entity_poly.pdbx_strand_id
1 'polypeptide(L)'
;MRRLFGRGSAGESPQQSSPSPSPPQTSPPSSVNIAAGPARPIRFVYCDEKGKFQIDPEALAILQLVKEPIGIVSVCGRARQGKSFILNQLLGRSSGFQVAATHRPCTKGIWLWSSPLRRTALDGTEYNLLLLDTEGIDAYDQTGTYSTQIFSLAVLLSSMFVYNQMGGIDEAALDHLSLVTEMTRHIRVRASGGRASASELGQFSPVFVWLLRDFYLDLVEDNHRITPRDYLELALRPVQGGGKDVAAKNEIRDSIRALFPDRECFPLVRPLSNENELQRLDQIPLENMRPEFKAGLDALTRFVFERTRPKQVGATIMTGPLFARITQSFLDALNNGAVPTITSSWQSVEEAECQRAYDSAAERYMSSFDRSKPPEEGALREAHEDAAQKAMSEFNSTAVGAGSIRMKYEKRLQNFIKKAFEELKKDAFREAYLQCSNAIQDMEKELRLACHAPDANIDSVLKVLDRLVSKYEATCQGPEKWRKLIVFLQQSLEGPLFDLIKKQTDQLGSEKTSLALKCRSIEDKMNLLNKQLEASEKYKSEYLKRYEDAINDKKQLADDYTSRITNLQSKYSSLEERYSSLSKTLTSAKHESSEWKRKYEQLLLKQKANEDQSSAEVSVLKSRTAAAEARLAAAKEQAESAQEEAEEWKRKYDIAVKEVKNALEKAASVQERANKETQLREDALRDEFSSALADKEEEIKDKAYKLEQAEQRLATLTLELRTADSKVRNYGLEVSALKVEIKELGERLEHINATAQSFEREAKILEQEKVHLEQKYRSEFDRFEDVQDRYKSAEREAKRATELADKARAEAAAALKEKNEIQRLAMERLAQIEKADRAIEKLEREREDLGDEVGRYHRAEKDARSKVAMLEAQVEEREKEIEMLLKSNNEQRASTVQVLESLLETERAARSEATNRAEALSLQLQATQGKLDLLQQQLTAVRLNETALDSKLRTASHGKRARIDEYEAGIESVHDMDTNDRPIRGNKRSKSTTSPLKYTSPEDGGSVFRGDDDDGHSQQTNGEDYTKFTVQKLKQELTKHNFGAELLQLKNANKKDILALYEKCVLQKS
;
A
#
# COMPACT_ATOMS: atom_id res chain seq x y z
N MET A 1 -42.37 -21.89 12.10
CA MET A 1 -43.68 -22.61 12.17
C MET A 1 -43.49 -23.92 11.40
N ARG A 2 -43.58 -25.11 12.01
CA ARG A 2 -44.79 -25.91 12.28
C ARG A 2 -45.64 -26.27 11.04
N ARG A 3 -45.35 -27.43 10.42
CA ARG A 3 -46.28 -28.50 9.92
C ARG A 3 -45.48 -29.54 9.10
N LEU A 4 -45.88 -30.82 8.97
CA LEU A 4 -46.03 -31.91 9.97
C LEU A 4 -46.48 -33.20 9.23
N PHE A 5 -45.61 -34.24 9.16
CA PHE A 5 -45.89 -35.65 8.77
C PHE A 5 -46.55 -35.96 7.38
N GLY A 6 -46.36 -37.14 6.75
CA GLY A 6 -45.40 -38.24 6.99
C GLY A 6 -45.82 -39.61 6.39
N ARG A 7 -44.85 -40.52 6.17
CA ARG A 7 -44.93 -42.01 6.01
C ARG A 7 -45.95 -42.66 5.03
N GLY A 8 -45.53 -43.68 4.26
CA GLY A 8 -46.47 -44.75 3.84
C GLY A 8 -46.12 -45.64 2.62
N SER A 9 -45.46 -46.76 2.87
CA SER A 9 -45.10 -47.87 1.95
C SER A 9 -46.24 -48.54 1.12
N ALA A 10 -45.97 -48.75 -0.19
CA ALA A 10 -46.19 -49.93 -1.06
C ALA A 10 -47.45 -50.84 -1.04
N GLY A 11 -47.82 -51.35 -2.24
CA GLY A 11 -48.91 -52.30 -2.54
C GLY A 11 -50.06 -51.64 -3.34
N GLU A 12 -50.70 -52.22 -4.37
CA GLU A 12 -50.59 -53.56 -5.01
C GLU A 12 -50.91 -53.49 -6.55
N SER A 13 -50.93 -54.67 -7.20
CA SER A 13 -51.50 -55.16 -8.49
C SER A 13 -52.67 -54.40 -9.18
N PRO A 14 -53.10 -54.73 -10.44
CA PRO A 14 -52.71 -55.88 -11.29
C PRO A 14 -52.43 -55.53 -12.79
N GLN A 15 -52.27 -56.57 -13.64
CA GLN A 15 -52.15 -56.49 -15.11
C GLN A 15 -53.50 -56.32 -15.81
N GLN A 16 -53.54 -55.54 -16.91
CA GLN A 16 -54.40 -55.81 -18.09
C GLN A 16 -53.82 -55.16 -19.35
N SER A 17 -54.29 -55.53 -20.54
CA SER A 17 -53.51 -55.47 -21.79
C SER A 17 -54.11 -54.62 -22.92
N SER A 18 -53.26 -53.82 -23.60
CA SER A 18 -53.43 -53.19 -24.94
C SER A 18 -54.60 -52.19 -25.10
N PRO A 19 -54.47 -51.11 -25.92
CA PRO A 19 -53.74 -51.05 -27.21
C PRO A 19 -52.73 -49.90 -27.36
N SER A 20 -52.12 -49.84 -28.55
CA SER A 20 -51.17 -48.82 -29.05
C SER A 20 -51.87 -47.88 -30.07
N PRO A 21 -51.21 -46.84 -30.67
CA PRO A 21 -49.84 -46.35 -30.49
C PRO A 21 -49.69 -44.81 -30.28
N SER A 22 -48.42 -44.35 -30.25
CA SER A 22 -47.89 -42.96 -30.31
C SER A 22 -47.62 -42.23 -28.97
N PRO A 23 -46.72 -41.21 -28.94
CA PRO A 23 -45.61 -40.88 -29.86
C PRO A 23 -44.21 -41.17 -29.24
N PRO A 24 -43.11 -41.15 -30.01
CA PRO A 24 -41.77 -41.38 -29.47
C PRO A 24 -41.27 -40.23 -28.58
N GLN A 25 -40.65 -40.56 -27.44
CA GLN A 25 -40.04 -39.56 -26.56
C GLN A 25 -38.63 -39.16 -27.01
N THR A 26 -38.41 -37.84 -26.99
CA THR A 26 -37.14 -37.09 -27.02
C THR A 26 -35.83 -37.88 -26.93
N SER A 27 -34.98 -37.72 -27.95
CA SER A 27 -33.56 -38.06 -27.92
C SER A 27 -32.75 -37.20 -26.91
N PRO A 28 -31.59 -37.67 -26.43
CA PRO A 28 -30.61 -36.82 -25.72
C PRO A 28 -30.15 -35.63 -26.60
N PRO A 29 -29.62 -34.55 -26.00
CA PRO A 29 -29.21 -33.36 -26.73
C PRO A 29 -28.03 -33.62 -27.68
N SER A 30 -28.04 -32.94 -28.82
CA SER A 30 -27.07 -33.09 -29.91
C SER A 30 -25.63 -32.72 -29.50
N SER A 31 -24.67 -33.55 -29.90
CA SER A 31 -23.24 -33.26 -29.73
C SER A 31 -22.81 -32.01 -30.50
N VAL A 32 -22.22 -31.04 -29.80
CA VAL A 32 -21.57 -29.89 -30.44
C VAL A 32 -20.25 -30.37 -31.06
N ASN A 33 -20.29 -30.69 -32.36
CA ASN A 33 -19.12 -31.17 -33.09
C ASN A 33 -18.08 -30.05 -33.24
N ILE A 34 -16.86 -30.27 -32.74
CA ILE A 34 -15.70 -29.45 -33.06
C ILE A 34 -15.39 -29.64 -34.55
N ALA A 35 -15.37 -28.54 -35.33
CA ALA A 35 -15.49 -28.60 -36.77
C ALA A 35 -14.17 -28.99 -37.49
N ALA A 36 -14.04 -30.27 -37.85
CA ALA A 36 -12.89 -30.80 -38.61
C ALA A 36 -13.30 -31.90 -39.62
N GLY A 37 -14.33 -31.65 -40.43
CA GLY A 37 -14.77 -32.56 -41.50
C GLY A 37 -15.40 -33.88 -41.00
N PRO A 38 -15.54 -34.90 -41.88
CA PRO A 38 -16.04 -36.22 -41.47
C PRO A 38 -14.98 -37.01 -40.70
N ALA A 39 -15.40 -37.72 -39.64
CA ALA A 39 -14.52 -38.52 -38.79
C ALA A 39 -13.82 -39.64 -39.59
N ARG A 40 -12.49 -39.57 -39.67
CA ARG A 40 -11.61 -40.36 -40.56
C ARG A 40 -10.26 -40.68 -39.88
N PRO A 41 -9.52 -41.70 -40.33
CA PRO A 41 -8.13 -41.86 -39.92
C PRO A 41 -7.28 -40.78 -40.60
N ILE A 42 -6.38 -40.17 -39.83
CA ILE A 42 -5.41 -39.17 -40.30
C ILE A 42 -4.00 -39.63 -39.94
N ARG A 43 -3.03 -39.37 -40.81
CA ARG A 43 -1.62 -39.61 -40.51
C ARG A 43 -1.21 -38.65 -39.40
N PHE A 44 -0.48 -39.11 -38.39
CA PHE A 44 -0.07 -38.28 -37.25
C PHE A 44 1.45 -38.12 -37.17
N VAL A 45 2.19 -39.23 -37.17
CA VAL A 45 3.66 -39.24 -37.23
C VAL A 45 4.09 -40.07 -38.43
N TYR A 46 4.97 -39.52 -39.27
CA TYR A 46 5.49 -40.20 -40.46
C TYR A 46 6.98 -39.94 -40.63
N CYS A 47 7.65 -40.79 -41.40
CA CYS A 47 9.03 -40.57 -41.83
C CYS A 47 9.03 -39.88 -43.21
N ASP A 48 9.82 -38.83 -43.37
CA ASP A 48 10.01 -38.16 -44.66
C ASP A 48 10.99 -38.92 -45.57
N GLU A 49 11.12 -38.48 -46.83
CA GLU A 49 12.04 -39.05 -47.83
C GLU A 49 13.53 -38.95 -47.44
N LYS A 50 13.85 -38.21 -46.37
CA LYS A 50 15.21 -38.01 -45.83
C LYS A 50 15.45 -38.83 -44.56
N GLY A 51 14.50 -39.68 -44.16
CA GLY A 51 14.59 -40.53 -42.98
C GLY A 51 14.33 -39.80 -41.65
N LYS A 52 13.65 -38.65 -41.66
CA LYS A 52 13.30 -37.89 -40.44
C LYS A 52 11.83 -38.02 -40.10
N PHE A 53 11.54 -38.21 -38.80
CA PHE A 53 10.18 -38.22 -38.27
C PHE A 53 9.61 -36.81 -38.22
N GLN A 54 8.38 -36.63 -38.70
CA GLN A 54 7.64 -35.36 -38.63
C GLN A 54 6.19 -35.60 -38.16
N ILE A 55 5.58 -34.59 -37.54
CA ILE A 55 4.14 -34.54 -37.28
C ILE A 55 3.43 -34.06 -38.55
N ASP A 56 2.31 -34.69 -38.90
CA ASP A 56 1.47 -34.24 -40.01
C ASP A 56 0.75 -32.91 -39.68
N PRO A 57 0.81 -31.88 -40.55
CA PRO A 57 0.11 -30.60 -40.34
C PRO A 57 -1.41 -30.74 -40.13
N GLU A 58 -2.09 -31.73 -40.74
CA GLU A 58 -3.53 -31.93 -40.52
C GLU A 58 -3.80 -32.39 -39.08
N ALA A 59 -3.03 -33.36 -38.58
CA ALA A 59 -3.14 -33.84 -37.22
C ALA A 59 -2.72 -32.78 -36.19
N LEU A 60 -1.69 -31.98 -36.49
CA LEU A 60 -1.29 -30.84 -35.66
C LEU A 60 -2.42 -29.81 -35.53
N ALA A 61 -3.11 -29.46 -36.62
CA ALA A 61 -4.23 -28.53 -36.60
C ALA A 61 -5.41 -29.06 -35.77
N ILE A 62 -5.77 -30.34 -35.92
CA ILE A 62 -6.84 -30.97 -35.13
C ILE A 62 -6.47 -31.02 -33.64
N LEU A 63 -5.23 -31.41 -33.30
CA LEU A 63 -4.77 -31.43 -31.91
C LEU A 63 -4.75 -30.03 -31.28
N GLN A 64 -4.50 -28.96 -32.05
CA GLN A 64 -4.58 -27.58 -31.53
C GLN A 64 -6.00 -27.15 -31.11
N LEU A 65 -7.05 -27.79 -31.65
CA LEU A 65 -8.45 -27.51 -31.30
C LEU A 65 -8.92 -28.23 -30.03
N VAL A 66 -8.28 -29.34 -29.65
CA VAL A 66 -8.66 -30.17 -28.50
C VAL A 66 -8.09 -29.58 -27.21
N LYS A 67 -8.84 -28.66 -26.59
CA LYS A 67 -8.40 -27.92 -25.38
C LYS A 67 -8.74 -28.66 -24.07
N GLU A 68 -9.69 -29.58 -24.09
CA GLU A 68 -10.06 -30.40 -22.94
C GLU A 68 -8.98 -31.46 -22.63
N PRO A 69 -8.98 -32.07 -21.42
CA PRO A 69 -8.11 -33.19 -21.08
C PRO A 69 -8.17 -34.31 -22.13
N ILE A 70 -7.03 -34.92 -22.46
CA ILE A 70 -6.98 -36.06 -23.39
C ILE A 70 -6.49 -37.34 -22.72
N GLY A 71 -7.08 -38.48 -23.09
CA GLY A 71 -6.54 -39.81 -22.81
C GLY A 71 -6.17 -40.49 -24.13
N ILE A 72 -5.08 -41.27 -24.17
CA ILE A 72 -4.59 -41.86 -25.43
C ILE A 72 -4.53 -43.38 -25.31
N VAL A 73 -5.13 -44.09 -26.29
CA VAL A 73 -4.97 -45.54 -26.47
C VAL A 73 -4.15 -45.80 -27.73
N SER A 74 -2.98 -46.43 -27.56
CA SER A 74 -2.13 -46.89 -28.68
C SER A 74 -2.30 -48.40 -28.86
N VAL A 75 -2.48 -48.87 -30.11
CA VAL A 75 -2.48 -50.31 -30.43
C VAL A 75 -1.26 -50.67 -31.26
N CYS A 76 -0.35 -51.44 -30.67
CA CYS A 76 0.92 -51.88 -31.25
C CYS A 76 1.00 -53.40 -31.35
N GLY A 77 2.02 -53.92 -32.04
CA GLY A 77 2.15 -55.35 -32.35
C GLY A 77 2.51 -55.59 -33.82
N ARG A 78 2.74 -56.85 -34.19
CA ARG A 78 3.34 -57.23 -35.48
C ARG A 78 2.43 -56.88 -36.67
N ALA A 79 2.99 -56.83 -37.87
CA ALA A 79 2.21 -56.66 -39.09
C ALA A 79 1.14 -57.78 -39.24
N ARG A 80 0.03 -57.48 -39.94
CA ARG A 80 -1.13 -58.37 -40.20
C ARG A 80 -1.96 -58.85 -39.00
N GLN A 81 -1.55 -58.65 -37.75
CA GLN A 81 -2.28 -59.17 -36.57
C GLN A 81 -3.60 -58.44 -36.22
N GLY A 82 -4.18 -57.67 -37.15
CA GLY A 82 -5.52 -57.10 -37.00
C GLY A 82 -5.66 -55.92 -36.02
N LYS A 83 -4.63 -55.07 -35.87
CA LYS A 83 -4.62 -53.90 -34.97
C LYS A 83 -5.70 -52.86 -35.31
N SER A 84 -5.68 -52.38 -36.54
CA SER A 84 -6.61 -51.37 -37.09
C SER A 84 -8.08 -51.84 -37.01
N PHE A 85 -8.31 -53.15 -37.09
CA PHE A 85 -9.64 -53.76 -36.89
C PHE A 85 -10.13 -53.60 -35.43
N ILE A 86 -9.28 -53.86 -34.43
CA ILE A 86 -9.61 -53.67 -33.01
C ILE A 86 -9.89 -52.19 -32.72
N LEU A 87 -9.13 -51.28 -33.31
CA LEU A 87 -9.40 -49.84 -33.20
C LEU A 87 -10.74 -49.44 -33.82
N ASN A 88 -11.14 -50.05 -34.95
CA ASN A 88 -12.48 -49.85 -35.51
C ASN A 88 -13.57 -50.36 -34.55
N GLN A 89 -13.36 -51.50 -33.88
CA GLN A 89 -14.31 -52.00 -32.89
C GLN A 89 -14.41 -51.07 -31.66
N LEU A 90 -13.28 -50.48 -31.21
CA LEU A 90 -13.27 -49.46 -30.15
C LEU A 90 -13.92 -48.13 -30.60
N LEU A 91 -14.04 -47.86 -31.90
CA LEU A 91 -14.89 -46.77 -32.44
C LEU A 91 -16.38 -47.15 -32.50
N GLY A 92 -16.74 -48.42 -32.27
CA GLY A 92 -18.08 -48.95 -32.49
C GLY A 92 -18.45 -49.08 -33.97
N ARG A 93 -17.46 -49.34 -34.85
CA ARG A 93 -17.64 -49.35 -36.32
C ARG A 93 -16.94 -50.55 -36.94
N SER A 94 -17.48 -51.10 -38.03
CA SER A 94 -16.76 -52.07 -38.87
C SER A 94 -15.61 -51.41 -39.64
N SER A 95 -15.87 -50.22 -40.21
CA SER A 95 -14.94 -49.43 -41.02
C SER A 95 -14.45 -48.16 -40.31
N GLY A 96 -13.14 -47.88 -40.39
CA GLY A 96 -12.51 -46.68 -39.85
C GLY A 96 -11.07 -46.52 -40.33
N PHE A 97 -10.10 -46.93 -39.52
CA PHE A 97 -8.73 -47.19 -39.95
C PHE A 97 -8.69 -48.27 -41.05
N GLN A 98 -7.73 -48.17 -41.97
CA GLN A 98 -7.67 -49.02 -43.16
C GLN A 98 -7.21 -50.44 -42.85
N VAL A 99 -8.08 -51.41 -43.07
CA VAL A 99 -7.77 -52.85 -43.04
C VAL A 99 -7.57 -53.34 -44.48
N ALA A 100 -6.62 -54.25 -44.72
CA ALA A 100 -6.51 -54.97 -46.00
C ALA A 100 -5.85 -56.34 -45.83
N ALA A 101 -6.25 -57.30 -46.67
CA ALA A 101 -5.73 -58.67 -46.69
C ALA A 101 -4.42 -58.87 -47.49
N THR A 102 -3.90 -57.83 -48.16
CA THR A 102 -2.65 -57.90 -48.93
C THR A 102 -1.42 -58.00 -48.03
N HIS A 103 -0.27 -58.48 -48.53
CA HIS A 103 0.95 -58.56 -47.73
C HIS A 103 1.51 -57.17 -47.33
N ARG A 104 1.53 -56.21 -48.27
CA ARG A 104 2.15 -54.88 -48.14
C ARG A 104 1.58 -54.05 -46.97
N PRO A 105 2.38 -53.65 -45.95
CA PRO A 105 1.89 -52.94 -44.76
C PRO A 105 0.95 -51.78 -45.06
N CYS A 106 -0.18 -51.70 -44.35
CA CYS A 106 -1.22 -50.69 -44.58
C CYS A 106 -0.94 -49.42 -43.78
N THR A 107 -0.82 -49.56 -42.47
CA THR A 107 -0.43 -48.48 -41.56
C THR A 107 1.07 -48.24 -41.65
N LYS A 108 1.48 -47.05 -42.10
CA LYS A 108 2.87 -46.56 -42.09
C LYS A 108 3.03 -45.42 -41.09
N GLY A 109 4.03 -45.49 -40.20
CA GLY A 109 4.19 -44.57 -39.07
C GLY A 109 3.10 -44.74 -37.99
N ILE A 110 2.58 -43.62 -37.46
CA ILE A 110 1.48 -43.57 -36.49
C ILE A 110 0.31 -42.76 -37.07
N TRP A 111 -0.91 -43.28 -36.92
CA TRP A 111 -2.16 -42.68 -37.39
C TRP A 111 -3.09 -42.38 -36.22
N LEU A 112 -3.75 -41.23 -36.26
CA LEU A 112 -4.71 -40.75 -35.26
C LEU A 112 -6.13 -40.81 -35.83
N TRP A 113 -7.14 -41.00 -34.98
CA TRP A 113 -8.53 -40.81 -35.38
C TRP A 113 -8.94 -39.34 -35.26
N SER A 114 -9.48 -38.73 -36.33
CA SER A 114 -9.68 -37.27 -36.42
C SER A 114 -10.76 -36.68 -35.49
N SER A 115 -11.60 -37.51 -34.89
CA SER A 115 -12.73 -37.09 -34.06
C SER A 115 -12.65 -37.74 -32.67
N PRO A 116 -12.11 -37.04 -31.65
CA PRO A 116 -11.95 -37.59 -30.31
C PRO A 116 -13.25 -38.09 -29.69
N LEU A 117 -13.21 -39.23 -28.99
CA LEU A 117 -14.39 -39.77 -28.31
C LEU A 117 -14.51 -39.14 -26.92
N ARG A 118 -15.56 -38.36 -26.66
CA ARG A 118 -15.84 -37.86 -25.30
C ARG A 118 -16.16 -39.03 -24.36
N ARG A 119 -15.48 -39.04 -23.20
CA ARG A 119 -15.57 -40.06 -22.14
C ARG A 119 -15.52 -39.38 -20.78
N THR A 120 -16.03 -40.07 -19.76
CA THR A 120 -15.96 -39.65 -18.37
C THR A 120 -15.25 -40.76 -17.59
N ALA A 121 -14.19 -40.43 -16.86
CA ALA A 121 -13.49 -41.38 -16.01
C ALA A 121 -14.31 -41.70 -14.74
N LEU A 122 -13.96 -42.79 -14.03
CA LEU A 122 -14.65 -43.22 -12.81
C LEU A 122 -14.60 -42.21 -11.65
N ASP A 123 -13.71 -41.23 -11.73
CA ASP A 123 -13.58 -40.09 -10.82
C ASP A 123 -14.48 -38.88 -11.19
N GLY A 124 -15.22 -38.98 -12.31
CA GLY A 124 -16.07 -37.91 -12.83
C GLY A 124 -15.39 -36.97 -13.83
N THR A 125 -14.09 -37.13 -14.10
CA THR A 125 -13.36 -36.26 -15.05
C THR A 125 -13.79 -36.52 -16.49
N GLU A 126 -14.33 -35.51 -17.17
CA GLU A 126 -14.55 -35.55 -18.63
C GLU A 126 -13.23 -35.42 -19.39
N TYR A 127 -13.05 -36.23 -20.43
CA TYR A 127 -11.87 -36.22 -21.29
C TYR A 127 -12.17 -36.68 -22.72
N ASN A 128 -11.31 -36.27 -23.64
CA ASN A 128 -11.33 -36.66 -25.04
C ASN A 128 -10.37 -37.84 -25.26
N LEU A 129 -10.93 -39.02 -25.58
CA LEU A 129 -10.17 -40.23 -25.89
C LEU A 129 -9.67 -40.18 -27.35
N LEU A 130 -8.34 -40.20 -27.50
CA LEU A 130 -7.64 -40.34 -28.78
C LEU A 130 -7.26 -41.81 -29.01
N LEU A 131 -7.41 -42.26 -30.25
CA LEU A 131 -7.02 -43.60 -30.69
C LEU A 131 -5.85 -43.50 -31.68
N LEU A 132 -4.78 -44.25 -31.43
CA LEU A 132 -3.59 -44.32 -32.27
C LEU A 132 -3.38 -45.75 -32.84
N ASP A 133 -3.42 -45.87 -34.16
CA ASP A 133 -2.96 -47.07 -34.89
C ASP A 133 -1.49 -46.91 -35.26
N THR A 134 -0.70 -47.97 -35.12
CA THR A 134 0.73 -47.94 -35.46
C THR A 134 1.09 -48.92 -36.55
N GLU A 135 2.18 -48.63 -37.24
CA GLU A 135 2.84 -49.58 -38.12
C GLU A 135 3.12 -50.93 -37.40
N GLY A 136 3.16 -52.01 -38.18
CA GLY A 136 3.50 -53.33 -37.69
C GLY A 136 5.00 -53.48 -37.53
N ILE A 137 5.44 -53.88 -36.32
CA ILE A 137 6.81 -54.37 -36.15
C ILE A 137 7.05 -55.61 -37.02
N ASP A 138 8.31 -55.81 -37.40
CA ASP A 138 8.80 -56.85 -38.32
C ASP A 138 8.14 -56.83 -39.71
N ALA A 139 7.76 -55.65 -40.19
CA ALA A 139 7.41 -55.45 -41.59
C ALA A 139 8.63 -55.70 -42.48
N TYR A 140 8.47 -56.48 -43.55
CA TYR A 140 9.55 -56.91 -44.46
C TYR A 140 10.27 -55.75 -45.18
N ASP A 141 9.70 -54.54 -45.15
CA ASP A 141 10.18 -53.34 -45.81
C ASP A 141 10.73 -52.27 -44.83
N GLN A 142 10.97 -52.62 -43.56
CA GLN A 142 11.46 -51.71 -42.51
C GLN A 142 12.70 -52.24 -41.79
N THR A 143 13.44 -51.34 -41.13
CA THR A 143 14.51 -51.73 -40.20
C THR A 143 13.98 -52.02 -38.80
N GLY A 144 14.70 -52.85 -38.05
CA GLY A 144 14.42 -53.07 -36.62
C GLY A 144 14.54 -51.79 -35.80
N THR A 145 15.48 -50.89 -36.15
CA THR A 145 15.64 -49.58 -35.50
C THR A 145 14.42 -48.69 -35.69
N TYR A 146 13.89 -48.56 -36.91
CA TYR A 146 12.68 -47.78 -37.20
C TYR A 146 11.47 -48.35 -36.45
N SER A 147 11.29 -49.67 -36.51
CA SER A 147 10.21 -50.39 -35.81
C SER A 147 10.25 -50.12 -34.30
N THR A 148 11.45 -50.14 -33.71
CA THR A 148 11.67 -49.87 -32.28
C THR A 148 11.40 -48.40 -31.93
N GLN A 149 11.75 -47.45 -32.80
CA GLN A 149 11.48 -46.02 -32.60
C GLN A 149 9.97 -45.72 -32.62
N ILE A 150 9.23 -46.25 -33.61
CA ILE A 150 7.75 -46.12 -33.67
C ILE A 150 7.09 -46.74 -32.44
N PHE A 151 7.52 -47.92 -32.02
CA PHE A 151 6.96 -48.60 -30.84
C PHE A 151 7.26 -47.82 -29.54
N SER A 152 8.51 -47.39 -29.35
CA SER A 152 8.91 -46.61 -28.17
C SER A 152 8.13 -45.31 -28.07
N LEU A 153 7.95 -44.61 -29.19
CA LEU A 153 7.11 -43.42 -29.27
C LEU A 153 5.64 -43.72 -28.91
N ALA A 154 5.08 -44.82 -29.42
CA ALA A 154 3.70 -45.21 -29.13
C ALA A 154 3.46 -45.56 -27.65
N VAL A 155 4.45 -46.13 -26.96
CA VAL A 155 4.45 -46.30 -25.48
C VAL A 155 4.43 -44.93 -24.80
N LEU A 156 5.42 -44.07 -25.09
CA LEU A 156 5.57 -42.74 -24.47
C LEU A 156 4.32 -41.86 -24.62
N LEU A 157 3.67 -41.91 -25.77
CA LEU A 157 2.50 -41.08 -26.08
C LEU A 157 1.19 -41.61 -25.47
N SER A 158 1.11 -42.90 -25.13
CA SER A 158 -0.14 -43.50 -24.63
C SER A 158 -0.48 -43.16 -23.17
N SER A 159 -1.77 -43.17 -22.83
CA SER A 159 -2.27 -43.41 -21.45
C SER A 159 -2.46 -44.91 -21.19
N MET A 160 -2.84 -45.65 -22.23
CA MET A 160 -3.01 -47.11 -22.23
C MET A 160 -2.39 -47.70 -23.49
N PHE A 161 -1.54 -48.70 -23.31
CA PHE A 161 -0.75 -49.33 -24.36
C PHE A 161 -1.24 -50.75 -24.60
N VAL A 162 -1.84 -51.00 -25.76
CA VAL A 162 -2.35 -52.32 -26.15
C VAL A 162 -1.33 -53.01 -27.05
N TYR A 163 -0.71 -54.08 -26.55
CA TYR A 163 0.17 -54.94 -27.33
C TYR A 163 -0.64 -56.13 -27.88
N ASN A 164 -0.99 -56.06 -29.17
CA ASN A 164 -1.78 -57.04 -29.89
C ASN A 164 -0.85 -58.10 -30.52
N GLN A 165 -0.91 -59.33 -30.00
CA GLN A 165 -0.17 -60.52 -30.44
C GLN A 165 -1.13 -61.63 -30.91
N MET A 166 -0.69 -62.54 -31.79
CA MET A 166 -1.43 -63.78 -32.13
C MET A 166 -0.89 -64.95 -31.30
N GLY A 167 -1.77 -65.84 -30.84
CA GLY A 167 -1.43 -67.01 -30.04
C GLY A 167 -1.29 -66.72 -28.54
N GLY A 168 -0.59 -67.60 -27.83
CA GLY A 168 -0.18 -67.37 -26.43
C GLY A 168 1.05 -66.48 -26.32
N ILE A 169 1.51 -66.24 -25.08
CA ILE A 169 2.75 -65.50 -24.80
C ILE A 169 3.94 -66.44 -25.02
N ASP A 170 4.92 -65.99 -25.81
CA ASP A 170 6.15 -66.70 -26.12
C ASP A 170 7.40 -65.84 -25.80
N GLU A 171 8.56 -66.50 -25.71
CA GLU A 171 9.84 -65.81 -25.43
C GLU A 171 10.18 -64.79 -26.52
N ALA A 172 9.83 -65.07 -27.78
CA ALA A 172 10.06 -64.13 -28.88
C ALA A 172 9.32 -62.81 -28.68
N ALA A 173 8.05 -62.82 -28.24
CA ALA A 173 7.35 -61.58 -27.91
C ALA A 173 7.91 -60.87 -26.67
N LEU A 174 8.44 -61.60 -25.69
CA LEU A 174 9.18 -61.02 -24.56
C LEU A 174 10.49 -60.36 -25.03
N ASP A 175 11.22 -60.95 -25.98
CA ASP A 175 12.43 -60.37 -26.58
C ASP A 175 12.11 -59.14 -27.47
N HIS A 176 11.01 -59.16 -28.23
CA HIS A 176 10.53 -57.98 -28.97
C HIS A 176 10.13 -56.84 -28.02
N LEU A 177 9.51 -57.14 -26.88
CA LEU A 177 9.24 -56.16 -25.82
C LEU A 177 10.54 -55.71 -25.13
N SER A 178 11.52 -56.60 -24.95
CA SER A 178 12.82 -56.29 -24.33
C SER A 178 13.50 -55.10 -24.99
N LEU A 179 13.69 -55.14 -26.31
CA LEU A 179 14.39 -54.10 -27.08
C LEU A 179 13.73 -52.71 -26.90
N VAL A 180 12.40 -52.70 -26.74
CA VAL A 180 11.63 -51.49 -26.41
C VAL A 180 11.84 -51.09 -24.95
N THR A 181 11.82 -52.03 -23.99
CA THR A 181 12.11 -51.71 -22.59
C THR A 181 13.54 -51.20 -22.40
N GLU A 182 14.52 -51.69 -23.16
CA GLU A 182 15.91 -51.23 -23.14
C GLU A 182 16.02 -49.79 -23.69
N MET A 183 15.43 -49.52 -24.85
CA MET A 183 15.28 -48.14 -25.35
C MET A 183 14.59 -47.24 -24.32
N THR A 184 13.49 -47.70 -23.71
CA THR A 184 12.73 -46.97 -22.67
C THR A 184 13.45 -46.90 -21.32
N ARG A 185 14.49 -47.71 -21.09
CA ARG A 185 15.42 -47.66 -19.94
C ARG A 185 16.59 -46.70 -20.21
N HIS A 186 16.93 -46.48 -21.47
CA HIS A 186 17.80 -45.38 -21.91
C HIS A 186 17.07 -44.01 -21.89
N ILE A 187 15.75 -43.99 -22.03
CA ILE A 187 14.92 -42.81 -21.76
C ILE A 187 15.04 -42.45 -20.28
N ARG A 188 15.86 -41.46 -19.96
CA ARG A 188 16.11 -41.08 -18.56
C ARG A 188 14.93 -40.29 -18.01
N VAL A 189 14.59 -40.53 -16.74
CA VAL A 189 13.68 -39.66 -15.97
C VAL A 189 14.40 -38.41 -15.45
N ARG A 190 15.75 -38.36 -15.52
CA ARG A 190 16.55 -37.17 -15.19
C ARG A 190 17.75 -37.05 -16.12
N ALA A 191 18.08 -35.84 -16.57
CA ALA A 191 19.30 -35.60 -17.35
C ALA A 191 20.59 -35.91 -16.54
N SER A 192 20.53 -35.74 -15.21
CA SER A 192 21.63 -35.84 -14.25
C SER A 192 22.08 -37.29 -13.93
N GLY A 193 22.51 -38.04 -14.95
CA GLY A 193 23.45 -39.18 -14.88
C GLY A 193 23.04 -40.47 -14.14
N GLY A 194 22.14 -40.44 -13.17
CA GLY A 194 21.78 -41.60 -12.34
C GLY A 194 20.90 -42.62 -13.06
N ARG A 195 20.95 -43.88 -12.61
CA ARG A 195 19.91 -44.88 -12.91
C ARG A 195 18.60 -44.41 -12.26
N ALA A 196 17.55 -44.19 -13.06
CA ALA A 196 16.22 -43.91 -12.52
C ALA A 196 15.71 -45.12 -11.73
N SER A 197 14.99 -44.89 -10.64
CA SER A 197 14.32 -45.96 -9.90
C SER A 197 13.05 -46.41 -10.65
N ALA A 198 12.67 -47.67 -10.52
CA ALA A 198 11.42 -48.18 -11.11
C ALA A 198 10.18 -47.38 -10.64
N SER A 199 10.22 -46.88 -9.40
CA SER A 199 9.15 -46.04 -8.83
C SER A 199 9.06 -44.63 -9.44
N GLU A 200 10.12 -44.11 -10.07
CA GLU A 200 10.07 -42.85 -10.82
C GLU A 200 9.56 -43.06 -12.26
N LEU A 201 9.86 -44.21 -12.87
CA LEU A 201 9.41 -44.54 -14.22
C LEU A 201 7.90 -44.77 -14.26
N GLY A 202 7.36 -45.46 -13.25
CA GLY A 202 5.92 -45.77 -13.12
C GLY A 202 4.96 -44.57 -13.10
N GLN A 203 5.45 -43.34 -12.89
CA GLN A 203 4.62 -42.12 -12.98
C GLN A 203 4.33 -41.68 -14.43
N PHE A 204 5.08 -42.18 -15.40
CA PHE A 204 4.93 -41.85 -16.83
C PHE A 204 4.51 -43.06 -17.68
N SER A 205 4.49 -44.24 -17.06
CA SER A 205 4.06 -45.51 -17.65
C SER A 205 2.57 -45.51 -18.01
N PRO A 206 2.20 -46.01 -19.20
CA PRO A 206 0.81 -46.28 -19.53
C PRO A 206 0.31 -47.56 -18.86
N VAL A 207 -1.01 -47.71 -18.73
CA VAL A 207 -1.64 -49.01 -18.40
C VAL A 207 -1.37 -49.98 -19.54
N PHE A 208 -0.72 -51.11 -19.26
CA PHE A 208 -0.36 -52.09 -20.29
C PHE A 208 -1.46 -53.15 -20.48
N VAL A 209 -1.78 -53.48 -21.72
CA VAL A 209 -2.80 -54.45 -22.07
C VAL A 209 -2.23 -55.44 -23.09
N TRP A 210 -1.95 -56.67 -22.67
CA TRP A 210 -1.56 -57.74 -23.59
C TRP A 210 -2.83 -58.34 -24.23
N LEU A 211 -3.05 -58.05 -25.50
CA LEU A 211 -4.20 -58.51 -26.27
C LEU A 211 -3.80 -59.75 -27.10
N LEU A 212 -4.20 -60.92 -26.63
CA LEU A 212 -3.89 -62.20 -27.26
C LEU A 212 -5.00 -62.56 -28.26
N ARG A 213 -4.66 -62.66 -29.54
CA ARG A 213 -5.56 -62.87 -30.68
C ARG A 213 -5.50 -64.31 -31.15
N ASP A 214 -6.62 -64.84 -31.63
CA ASP A 214 -6.78 -66.25 -32.01
C ASP A 214 -6.32 -67.21 -30.90
N PHE A 215 -6.56 -66.83 -29.64
CA PHE A 215 -6.13 -67.58 -28.46
C PHE A 215 -6.86 -68.93 -28.36
N TYR A 216 -6.10 -69.99 -28.07
CA TYR A 216 -6.53 -71.39 -28.21
C TYR A 216 -6.16 -72.30 -27.02
N LEU A 217 -5.45 -71.78 -26.01
CA LEU A 217 -5.09 -72.53 -24.80
C LEU A 217 -6.26 -72.48 -23.81
N ASP A 218 -6.47 -73.55 -23.04
CA ASP A 218 -7.36 -73.50 -21.87
C ASP A 218 -6.58 -72.97 -20.66
N LEU A 219 -7.22 -72.13 -19.85
CA LEU A 219 -6.59 -71.46 -18.70
C LEU A 219 -6.87 -72.26 -17.42
N VAL A 220 -6.34 -73.48 -17.38
CA VAL A 220 -6.46 -74.41 -16.25
C VAL A 220 -5.08 -74.91 -15.82
N GLU A 221 -4.76 -74.74 -14.55
CA GLU A 221 -3.51 -75.17 -13.91
C GLU A 221 -3.88 -75.89 -12.60
N ASP A 222 -3.36 -77.10 -12.36
CA ASP A 222 -3.68 -77.96 -11.20
C ASP A 222 -5.19 -78.06 -10.87
N ASN A 223 -6.03 -78.29 -11.90
CA ASN A 223 -7.51 -78.30 -11.85
C ASN A 223 -8.18 -76.98 -11.41
N HIS A 224 -7.43 -75.89 -11.22
CA HIS A 224 -7.95 -74.57 -10.94
C HIS A 224 -7.97 -73.71 -12.22
N ARG A 225 -8.98 -72.86 -12.38
CA ARG A 225 -9.02 -71.88 -13.47
C ARG A 225 -8.18 -70.67 -13.09
N ILE A 226 -7.12 -70.40 -13.85
CA ILE A 226 -6.31 -69.18 -13.72
C ILE A 226 -6.96 -68.05 -14.54
N THR A 227 -6.83 -66.80 -14.09
CA THR A 227 -7.28 -65.67 -14.92
C THR A 227 -6.25 -65.38 -16.03
N PRO A 228 -6.64 -64.69 -17.12
CA PRO A 228 -5.67 -64.25 -18.13
C PRO A 228 -4.59 -63.33 -17.55
N ARG A 229 -4.92 -62.56 -16.51
CA ARG A 229 -3.96 -61.74 -15.75
C ARG A 229 -2.94 -62.62 -15.02
N ASP A 230 -3.38 -63.70 -14.38
CA ASP A 230 -2.47 -64.65 -13.72
C ASP A 230 -1.55 -65.32 -14.73
N TYR A 231 -2.06 -65.70 -15.91
CA TYR A 231 -1.25 -66.21 -17.03
C TYR A 231 -0.17 -65.23 -17.50
N LEU A 232 -0.49 -63.92 -17.56
CA LEU A 232 0.51 -62.88 -17.83
C LEU A 232 1.55 -62.75 -16.70
N GLU A 233 1.13 -62.71 -15.44
CA GLU A 233 2.07 -62.66 -14.31
C GLU A 233 2.97 -63.91 -14.26
N LEU A 234 2.42 -65.10 -14.54
CA LEU A 234 3.16 -66.37 -14.68
C LEU A 234 4.23 -66.29 -15.76
N ALA A 235 3.91 -65.82 -16.97
CA ALA A 235 4.87 -65.65 -18.06
C ALA A 235 6.00 -64.66 -17.71
N LEU A 236 5.71 -63.66 -16.87
CA LEU A 236 6.67 -62.66 -16.39
C LEU A 236 7.43 -63.07 -15.11
N ARG A 237 7.16 -64.24 -14.50
CA ARG A 237 7.96 -64.72 -13.34
C ARG A 237 9.41 -65.01 -13.76
N PRO A 238 10.41 -64.73 -12.92
CA PRO A 238 11.79 -65.12 -13.18
C PRO A 238 11.90 -66.64 -13.38
N VAL A 239 12.56 -67.06 -14.46
CA VAL A 239 12.88 -68.45 -14.74
C VAL A 239 14.05 -68.86 -13.83
N GLN A 240 13.91 -70.00 -13.12
CA GLN A 240 14.98 -70.50 -12.26
C GLN A 240 16.01 -71.29 -13.08
N GLY A 241 17.29 -70.99 -12.87
CA GLY A 241 18.41 -71.67 -13.52
C GLY A 241 19.71 -70.86 -13.40
N GLY A 242 20.85 -71.55 -13.44
CA GLY A 242 22.17 -70.91 -13.49
C GLY A 242 22.65 -70.79 -14.93
N GLY A 243 22.83 -69.57 -15.44
CA GLY A 243 23.35 -69.32 -16.78
C GLY A 243 23.19 -67.88 -17.23
N LYS A 244 24.04 -67.41 -18.17
CA LYS A 244 23.98 -66.04 -18.70
C LYS A 244 22.65 -65.77 -19.40
N ASP A 245 22.16 -66.74 -20.17
CA ASP A 245 20.92 -66.61 -20.95
C ASP A 245 19.68 -66.55 -20.06
N VAL A 246 19.70 -67.28 -18.93
CA VAL A 246 18.64 -67.21 -17.90
C VAL A 246 18.66 -65.86 -17.18
N ALA A 247 19.85 -65.34 -16.86
CA ALA A 247 19.99 -63.99 -16.30
C ALA A 247 19.46 -62.92 -17.26
N ALA A 248 19.80 -62.99 -18.55
CA ALA A 248 19.28 -62.09 -19.57
C ALA A 248 17.74 -62.17 -19.67
N LYS A 249 17.17 -63.38 -19.80
CA LYS A 249 15.71 -63.61 -19.82
C LYS A 249 14.97 -63.09 -18.59
N ASN A 250 15.65 -63.03 -17.44
CA ASN A 250 15.10 -62.47 -16.21
C ASN A 250 15.21 -60.94 -16.18
N GLU A 251 16.31 -60.33 -16.64
CA GLU A 251 16.41 -58.87 -16.81
C GLU A 251 15.33 -58.32 -17.75
N ILE A 252 14.95 -59.06 -18.80
CA ILE A 252 13.83 -58.72 -19.69
C ILE A 252 12.52 -58.65 -18.91
N ARG A 253 12.20 -59.72 -18.17
CA ARG A 253 10.97 -59.83 -17.38
C ARG A 253 10.90 -58.79 -16.27
N ASP A 254 12.02 -58.52 -15.59
CA ASP A 254 12.14 -57.45 -14.60
C ASP A 254 11.95 -56.06 -15.24
N SER A 255 12.51 -55.83 -16.43
CA SER A 255 12.36 -54.56 -17.16
C SER A 255 10.92 -54.32 -17.63
N ILE A 256 10.22 -55.34 -18.12
CA ILE A 256 8.79 -55.28 -18.46
C ILE A 256 7.96 -55.01 -17.19
N ARG A 257 8.22 -55.73 -16.08
CA ARG A 257 7.50 -55.54 -14.81
C ARG A 257 7.76 -54.18 -14.14
N ALA A 258 8.93 -53.58 -14.37
CA ALA A 258 9.28 -52.24 -13.89
C ALA A 258 8.73 -51.11 -14.78
N LEU A 259 8.67 -51.32 -16.10
CA LEU A 259 8.10 -50.34 -17.03
C LEU A 259 6.56 -50.32 -16.96
N PHE A 260 5.90 -51.46 -16.73
CA PHE A 260 4.44 -51.56 -16.73
C PHE A 260 3.90 -52.08 -15.37
N PRO A 261 3.74 -51.20 -14.37
CA PRO A 261 3.26 -51.58 -13.04
C PRO A 261 1.76 -51.91 -13.00
N ASP A 262 0.91 -51.19 -13.74
CA ASP A 262 -0.47 -51.61 -14.02
C ASP A 262 -0.51 -52.31 -15.37
N ARG A 263 -0.90 -53.58 -15.36
CA ARG A 263 -0.88 -54.47 -16.52
C ARG A 263 -1.99 -55.51 -16.44
N GLU A 264 -2.63 -55.76 -17.58
CA GLU A 264 -3.75 -56.68 -17.73
C GLU A 264 -3.62 -57.48 -19.03
N CYS A 265 -4.38 -58.58 -19.15
CA CYS A 265 -4.34 -59.45 -20.33
C CYS A 265 -5.76 -59.82 -20.78
N PHE A 266 -5.99 -59.80 -22.10
CA PHE A 266 -7.28 -60.11 -22.72
C PHE A 266 -7.09 -61.14 -23.85
N PRO A 267 -7.59 -62.38 -23.68
CA PRO A 267 -7.62 -63.38 -24.74
C PRO A 267 -8.89 -63.21 -25.57
N LEU A 268 -8.71 -63.06 -26.88
CA LEU A 268 -9.76 -63.13 -27.89
C LEU A 268 -9.57 -64.41 -28.72
N VAL A 269 -10.60 -65.26 -28.76
CA VAL A 269 -10.63 -66.40 -29.68
C VAL A 269 -10.63 -65.93 -31.14
N ARG A 270 -10.40 -66.85 -32.07
CA ARG A 270 -10.50 -66.54 -33.51
C ARG A 270 -11.93 -66.08 -33.86
N PRO A 271 -12.13 -64.93 -34.53
CA PRO A 271 -13.45 -64.30 -34.69
C PRO A 271 -14.39 -65.06 -35.62
N LEU A 272 -13.84 -65.70 -36.66
CA LEU A 272 -14.54 -66.46 -37.70
C LEU A 272 -13.71 -67.70 -38.09
N SER A 273 -14.36 -68.78 -38.49
CA SER A 273 -13.68 -70.04 -38.83
C SER A 273 -13.30 -70.18 -40.31
N ASN A 274 -13.82 -69.34 -41.20
CA ASN A 274 -13.60 -69.37 -42.65
C ASN A 274 -12.55 -68.34 -43.07
N GLU A 275 -11.48 -68.77 -43.74
CA GLU A 275 -10.39 -67.88 -44.19
C GLU A 275 -10.87 -66.81 -45.18
N ASN A 276 -11.83 -67.13 -46.06
CA ASN A 276 -12.35 -66.18 -47.06
C ASN A 276 -13.15 -65.04 -46.42
N GLU A 277 -13.80 -65.33 -45.30
CA GLU A 277 -14.52 -64.35 -44.47
C GLU A 277 -13.54 -63.56 -43.60
N LEU A 278 -12.53 -64.21 -43.03
CA LEU A 278 -11.49 -63.56 -42.23
C LEU A 278 -10.66 -62.54 -43.04
N GLN A 279 -10.48 -62.77 -44.34
CA GLN A 279 -9.89 -61.79 -45.28
C GLN A 279 -10.78 -60.55 -45.53
N ARG A 280 -12.06 -60.59 -45.14
CA ARG A 280 -13.06 -59.52 -45.30
C ARG A 280 -13.72 -59.15 -43.97
N LEU A 281 -13.00 -59.31 -42.86
CA LEU A 281 -13.50 -59.10 -41.50
C LEU A 281 -14.00 -57.65 -41.27
N ASP A 282 -13.53 -56.70 -42.07
CA ASP A 282 -13.98 -55.30 -42.14
C ASP A 282 -15.39 -55.11 -42.76
N GLN A 283 -15.84 -56.06 -43.59
CA GLN A 283 -17.13 -56.05 -44.28
C GLN A 283 -18.20 -56.87 -43.56
N ILE A 284 -17.82 -57.68 -42.57
CA ILE A 284 -18.72 -58.59 -41.87
C ILE A 284 -19.26 -57.90 -40.59
N PRO A 285 -20.60 -57.83 -40.40
CA PRO A 285 -21.18 -57.31 -39.16
C PRO A 285 -20.72 -58.09 -37.93
N LEU A 286 -20.50 -57.38 -36.82
CA LEU A 286 -20.18 -57.99 -35.51
C LEU A 286 -21.13 -59.13 -35.17
N GLU A 287 -22.42 -58.98 -35.47
CA GLU A 287 -23.50 -59.95 -35.28
C GLU A 287 -23.19 -61.35 -35.85
N ASN A 288 -22.44 -61.44 -36.94
CA ASN A 288 -22.07 -62.71 -37.59
C ASN A 288 -20.80 -63.34 -37.02
N MET A 289 -20.04 -62.61 -36.18
CA MET A 289 -18.83 -63.13 -35.53
C MET A 289 -19.17 -64.05 -34.35
N ARG A 290 -18.22 -64.90 -33.95
CA ARG A 290 -18.40 -65.86 -32.87
C ARG A 290 -18.81 -65.20 -31.53
N PRO A 291 -19.70 -65.83 -30.73
CA PRO A 291 -20.21 -65.23 -29.50
C PRO A 291 -19.13 -65.07 -28.44
N GLU A 292 -18.16 -65.98 -28.37
CA GLU A 292 -17.04 -65.85 -27.41
C GLU A 292 -16.12 -64.68 -27.80
N PHE A 293 -15.94 -64.41 -29.10
CA PHE A 293 -15.18 -63.26 -29.59
C PHE A 293 -15.86 -61.95 -29.21
N LYS A 294 -17.19 -61.84 -29.41
CA LYS A 294 -17.98 -60.68 -28.98
C LYS A 294 -17.82 -60.44 -27.47
N ALA A 295 -18.01 -61.46 -26.65
CA ALA A 295 -17.94 -61.33 -25.19
C ALA A 295 -16.56 -60.83 -24.71
N GLY A 296 -15.47 -61.34 -25.30
CA GLY A 296 -14.11 -60.85 -25.01
C GLY A 296 -13.85 -59.44 -25.53
N LEU A 297 -14.35 -59.11 -26.71
CA LEU A 297 -14.23 -57.78 -27.33
C LEU A 297 -15.01 -56.72 -26.55
N ASP A 298 -16.22 -57.04 -26.07
CA ASP A 298 -17.02 -56.15 -25.22
C ASP A 298 -16.35 -55.94 -23.85
N ALA A 299 -15.70 -56.98 -23.30
CA ALA A 299 -14.94 -56.89 -22.05
C ALA A 299 -13.70 -55.99 -22.20
N LEU A 300 -12.93 -56.15 -23.29
CA LEU A 300 -11.84 -55.25 -23.66
C LEU A 300 -12.35 -53.82 -23.85
N THR A 301 -13.45 -53.63 -24.58
CA THR A 301 -14.02 -52.31 -24.89
C THR A 301 -14.47 -51.59 -23.62
N ARG A 302 -15.16 -52.29 -22.71
CA ARG A 302 -15.53 -51.76 -21.38
C ARG A 302 -14.30 -51.40 -20.56
N PHE A 303 -13.32 -52.31 -20.44
CA PHE A 303 -12.07 -52.05 -19.74
C PHE A 303 -11.34 -50.81 -20.27
N VAL A 304 -11.19 -50.67 -21.59
CA VAL A 304 -10.53 -49.52 -22.22
C VAL A 304 -11.21 -48.20 -21.82
N PHE A 305 -12.53 -48.12 -21.85
CA PHE A 305 -13.24 -46.89 -21.48
C PHE A 305 -13.27 -46.64 -19.95
N GLU A 306 -13.39 -47.67 -19.12
CA GLU A 306 -13.47 -47.56 -17.66
C GLU A 306 -12.10 -47.29 -17.00
N ARG A 307 -11.00 -47.82 -17.56
CA ARG A 307 -9.65 -47.72 -17.00
C ARG A 307 -8.76 -46.67 -17.67
N THR A 308 -9.02 -46.23 -18.90
CA THR A 308 -8.23 -45.13 -19.48
C THR A 308 -8.42 -43.85 -18.66
N ARG A 309 -7.33 -43.12 -18.45
CA ARG A 309 -7.31 -41.83 -17.74
C ARG A 309 -6.74 -40.75 -18.64
N PRO A 310 -7.04 -39.47 -18.37
CA PRO A 310 -6.31 -38.36 -18.96
C PRO A 310 -4.81 -38.56 -18.77
N LYS A 311 -4.01 -38.36 -19.83
CA LYS A 311 -2.55 -38.46 -19.71
C LYS A 311 -2.04 -37.29 -18.86
N GLN A 312 -1.13 -37.57 -17.95
CA GLN A 312 -0.55 -36.57 -17.07
C GLN A 312 0.98 -36.66 -17.09
N VAL A 313 1.65 -35.55 -16.80
CA VAL A 313 3.10 -35.48 -16.59
C VAL A 313 3.33 -34.65 -15.32
N GLY A 314 3.76 -35.33 -14.25
CA GLY A 314 3.67 -34.79 -12.90
C GLY A 314 2.22 -34.40 -12.57
N ALA A 315 2.01 -33.19 -12.05
CA ALA A 315 0.69 -32.65 -11.74
C ALA A 315 -0.05 -32.00 -12.94
N THR A 316 0.50 -32.06 -14.16
CA THR A 316 -0.10 -31.40 -15.34
C THR A 316 -0.88 -32.39 -16.18
N ILE A 317 -2.18 -32.14 -16.37
CA ILE A 317 -3.05 -32.88 -17.29
C ILE A 317 -2.76 -32.44 -18.73
N MET A 318 -2.61 -33.39 -19.65
CA MET A 318 -2.37 -33.11 -21.06
C MET A 318 -3.64 -32.72 -21.81
N THR A 319 -3.46 -31.79 -22.74
CA THR A 319 -4.42 -31.34 -23.75
C THR A 319 -3.83 -31.57 -25.14
N GLY A 320 -4.61 -31.45 -26.21
CA GLY A 320 -4.13 -31.64 -27.59
C GLY A 320 -2.92 -30.77 -27.98
N PRO A 321 -2.88 -29.45 -27.66
CA PRO A 321 -1.71 -28.61 -27.94
C PRO A 321 -0.43 -29.07 -27.21
N LEU A 322 -0.55 -29.52 -25.97
CA LEU A 322 0.57 -30.04 -25.17
C LEU A 322 1.09 -31.37 -25.71
N PHE A 323 0.17 -32.23 -26.12
CA PHE A 323 0.47 -33.54 -26.71
C PHE A 323 1.19 -33.43 -28.06
N ALA A 324 0.75 -32.50 -28.91
CA ALA A 324 1.47 -32.18 -30.14
C ALA A 324 2.90 -31.67 -29.86
N ARG A 325 3.08 -30.80 -28.86
CA ARG A 325 4.40 -30.26 -28.48
C ARG A 325 5.34 -31.29 -27.85
N ILE A 326 4.86 -32.16 -26.95
CA ILE A 326 5.73 -33.22 -26.40
C ILE A 326 6.08 -34.26 -27.46
N THR A 327 5.14 -34.57 -28.37
CA THR A 327 5.42 -35.43 -29.53
C THR A 327 6.54 -34.82 -30.37
N GLN A 328 6.46 -33.53 -30.72
CA GLN A 328 7.48 -32.86 -31.52
C GLN A 328 8.85 -32.93 -30.82
N SER A 329 8.91 -32.68 -29.51
CA SER A 329 10.16 -32.79 -28.74
C SER A 329 10.75 -34.21 -28.75
N PHE A 330 9.91 -35.26 -28.73
CA PHE A 330 10.38 -36.63 -28.89
C PHE A 330 10.88 -36.91 -30.32
N LEU A 331 10.20 -36.40 -31.36
CA LEU A 331 10.68 -36.52 -32.74
C LEU A 331 12.01 -35.79 -32.93
N ASP A 332 12.16 -34.59 -32.38
CA ASP A 332 13.39 -33.79 -32.45
C ASP A 332 14.56 -34.49 -31.76
N ALA A 333 14.34 -35.17 -30.63
CA ALA A 333 15.37 -36.00 -30.00
C ALA A 333 15.80 -37.16 -30.91
N LEU A 334 14.82 -37.95 -31.40
CA LEU A 334 15.05 -39.09 -32.30
C LEU A 334 15.77 -38.68 -33.60
N ASN A 335 15.36 -37.58 -34.21
CA ASN A 335 15.94 -37.03 -35.45
C ASN A 335 17.38 -36.51 -35.29
N ASN A 336 17.81 -36.23 -34.06
CA ASN A 336 19.17 -35.82 -33.73
C ASN A 336 20.02 -36.99 -33.20
N GLY A 337 19.51 -38.23 -33.21
CA GLY A 337 20.20 -39.40 -32.68
C GLY A 337 20.33 -39.42 -31.15
N ALA A 338 19.65 -38.51 -30.46
CA ALA A 338 19.60 -38.46 -29.00
C ALA A 338 18.48 -39.38 -28.48
N VAL A 339 18.71 -40.05 -27.36
CA VAL A 339 17.63 -40.81 -26.71
C VAL A 339 16.63 -39.81 -26.11
N PRO A 340 15.34 -39.84 -26.50
CA PRO A 340 14.34 -38.96 -25.90
C PRO A 340 14.33 -39.13 -24.38
N THR A 341 14.14 -38.05 -23.64
CA THR A 341 14.25 -38.03 -22.18
C THR A 341 13.03 -37.29 -21.67
N ILE A 342 12.09 -38.00 -21.05
CA ILE A 342 10.73 -37.51 -20.73
C ILE A 342 10.81 -36.14 -20.03
N THR A 343 11.69 -36.02 -19.04
CA THR A 343 11.84 -34.81 -18.24
C THR A 343 12.47 -33.64 -19.00
N SER A 344 13.43 -33.86 -19.91
CA SER A 344 14.00 -32.75 -20.69
C SER A 344 13.07 -32.28 -21.80
N SER A 345 12.35 -33.22 -22.45
CA SER A 345 11.28 -32.89 -23.39
C SER A 345 10.14 -32.16 -22.69
N TRP A 346 9.73 -32.60 -21.50
CA TRP A 346 8.75 -31.88 -20.69
C TRP A 346 9.23 -30.49 -20.27
N GLN A 347 10.45 -30.35 -19.76
CA GLN A 347 11.02 -29.04 -19.37
C GLN A 347 11.09 -28.06 -20.55
N SER A 348 11.47 -28.53 -21.73
CA SER A 348 11.47 -27.72 -22.96
C SER A 348 10.06 -27.24 -23.33
N VAL A 349 9.05 -28.11 -23.21
CA VAL A 349 7.64 -27.75 -23.40
C VAL A 349 7.14 -26.80 -22.30
N GLU A 350 7.50 -27.02 -21.03
CA GLU A 350 7.13 -26.17 -19.90
C GLU A 350 7.70 -24.74 -20.07
N GLU A 351 8.97 -24.59 -20.47
CA GLU A 351 9.54 -23.27 -20.80
C GLU A 351 8.85 -22.64 -22.02
N ALA A 352 8.60 -23.39 -23.09
CA ALA A 352 7.99 -22.89 -24.32
C ALA A 352 6.49 -22.53 -24.15
N GLU A 353 5.78 -23.15 -23.22
CA GLU A 353 4.41 -22.79 -22.80
C GLU A 353 4.43 -21.58 -21.85
N CYS A 354 5.28 -21.58 -20.83
CA CYS A 354 5.37 -20.45 -19.89
C CYS A 354 5.85 -19.16 -20.56
N GLN A 355 6.70 -19.24 -21.59
CA GLN A 355 7.09 -18.11 -22.43
C GLN A 355 5.88 -17.52 -23.16
N ARG A 356 5.10 -18.34 -23.89
CA ARG A 356 3.90 -17.84 -24.59
C ARG A 356 2.79 -17.39 -23.64
N ALA A 357 2.62 -18.03 -22.49
CA ALA A 357 1.70 -17.56 -21.45
C ALA A 357 2.12 -16.19 -20.92
N TYR A 358 3.41 -15.95 -20.73
CA TYR A 358 3.96 -14.64 -20.38
C TYR A 358 3.74 -13.60 -21.50
N ASP A 359 3.99 -13.96 -22.77
CA ASP A 359 3.85 -13.03 -23.90
C ASP A 359 2.37 -12.64 -24.12
N SER A 360 1.45 -13.61 -24.10
CA SER A 360 0.00 -13.39 -24.19
C SER A 360 -0.50 -12.54 -23.02
N ALA A 361 -0.10 -12.84 -21.78
CA ALA A 361 -0.48 -12.05 -20.61
C ALA A 361 0.11 -10.63 -20.63
N ALA A 362 1.31 -10.43 -21.21
CA ALA A 362 1.91 -9.12 -21.38
C ALA A 362 1.13 -8.27 -22.41
N GLU A 363 0.74 -8.86 -23.55
CA GLU A 363 -0.16 -8.22 -24.52
C GLU A 363 -1.55 -7.96 -23.92
N ARG A 364 -2.08 -8.90 -23.12
CA ARG A 364 -3.35 -8.75 -22.41
C ARG A 364 -3.33 -7.59 -21.42
N TYR A 365 -2.25 -7.42 -20.67
CA TYR A 365 -2.08 -6.25 -19.80
C TYR A 365 -2.12 -4.94 -20.60
N MET A 366 -1.30 -4.86 -21.66
CA MET A 366 -1.15 -3.63 -22.47
C MET A 366 -2.41 -3.25 -23.26
N SER A 367 -3.27 -4.23 -23.58
CA SER A 367 -4.54 -4.05 -24.30
C SER A 367 -5.76 -3.90 -23.40
N SER A 368 -5.71 -4.35 -22.14
CA SER A 368 -6.81 -4.19 -21.17
C SER A 368 -6.65 -3.02 -20.21
N PHE A 369 -5.48 -2.39 -20.14
CA PHE A 369 -5.27 -1.16 -19.37
C PHE A 369 -6.06 0.02 -19.98
N ASP A 370 -7.06 0.51 -19.25
CA ASP A 370 -7.91 1.62 -19.66
C ASP A 370 -7.16 2.96 -19.61
N ARG A 371 -6.74 3.45 -20.77
CA ARG A 371 -6.07 4.75 -20.95
C ARG A 371 -7.03 5.95 -20.96
N SER A 372 -8.35 5.73 -20.90
CA SER A 372 -9.35 6.81 -20.84
C SER A 372 -9.62 7.31 -19.41
N LYS A 373 -9.17 6.56 -18.40
CA LYS A 373 -9.23 6.94 -16.99
C LYS A 373 -8.45 8.25 -16.74
N PRO A 374 -8.94 9.14 -15.85
CA PRO A 374 -8.27 10.40 -15.58
C PRO A 374 -6.85 10.17 -15.02
N PRO A 375 -5.90 11.11 -15.24
CA PRO A 375 -4.49 11.00 -14.85
C PRO A 375 -4.30 11.24 -13.33
N GLU A 376 -5.06 10.52 -12.52
CA GLU A 376 -5.10 10.57 -11.06
C GLU A 376 -4.65 9.22 -10.48
N GLU A 377 -3.94 9.24 -9.34
CA GLU A 377 -3.30 8.02 -8.81
C GLU A 377 -4.29 6.95 -8.34
N GLY A 378 -5.53 7.33 -7.99
CA GLY A 378 -6.61 6.38 -7.72
C GLY A 378 -7.12 5.68 -8.98
N ALA A 379 -7.55 6.45 -9.99
CA ALA A 379 -8.14 5.93 -11.22
C ALA A 379 -7.15 5.12 -12.07
N LEU A 380 -5.88 5.56 -12.15
CA LEU A 380 -4.83 4.80 -12.83
C LEU A 380 -4.48 3.49 -12.08
N ARG A 381 -4.65 3.45 -10.76
CA ARG A 381 -4.44 2.22 -9.96
C ARG A 381 -5.60 1.23 -10.13
N GLU A 382 -6.83 1.71 -10.15
CA GLU A 382 -8.02 0.88 -10.48
C GLU A 382 -7.85 0.21 -11.85
N ALA A 383 -7.45 0.98 -12.88
CA ALA A 383 -7.17 0.46 -14.22
C ALA A 383 -6.00 -0.54 -14.24
N HIS A 384 -4.97 -0.31 -13.42
CA HIS A 384 -3.84 -1.24 -13.26
C HIS A 384 -4.27 -2.55 -12.61
N GLU A 385 -5.05 -2.51 -11.53
CA GLU A 385 -5.45 -3.69 -10.77
C GLU A 385 -6.36 -4.60 -11.61
N ASP A 386 -7.32 -4.04 -12.36
CA ASP A 386 -8.16 -4.78 -13.31
C ASP A 386 -7.35 -5.38 -14.48
N ALA A 387 -6.48 -4.60 -15.12
CA ALA A 387 -5.62 -5.09 -16.20
C ALA A 387 -4.61 -6.16 -15.73
N ALA A 388 -4.05 -5.99 -14.53
CA ALA A 388 -3.15 -6.97 -13.92
C ALA A 388 -3.89 -8.26 -13.53
N GLN A 389 -5.12 -8.17 -13.01
CA GLN A 389 -5.95 -9.34 -12.74
C GLN A 389 -6.29 -10.11 -14.03
N LYS A 390 -6.65 -9.40 -15.10
CA LYS A 390 -6.89 -10.00 -16.43
C LYS A 390 -5.64 -10.70 -16.98
N ALA A 391 -4.49 -10.06 -16.92
CA ALA A 391 -3.21 -10.63 -17.36
C ALA A 391 -2.79 -11.86 -16.51
N MET A 392 -2.88 -11.78 -15.19
CA MET A 392 -2.55 -12.89 -14.29
C MET A 392 -3.54 -14.06 -14.42
N SER A 393 -4.81 -13.80 -14.75
CA SER A 393 -5.79 -14.85 -15.06
C SER A 393 -5.42 -15.58 -16.36
N GLU A 394 -5.06 -14.84 -17.41
CA GLU A 394 -4.67 -15.41 -18.71
C GLU A 394 -3.36 -16.19 -18.63
N PHE A 395 -2.39 -15.68 -17.85
CA PHE A 395 -1.16 -16.42 -17.53
C PHE A 395 -1.50 -17.73 -16.81
N ASN A 396 -2.32 -17.70 -15.76
CA ASN A 396 -2.63 -18.89 -14.97
C ASN A 396 -3.49 -19.93 -15.71
N SER A 397 -4.27 -19.54 -16.72
CA SER A 397 -5.00 -20.46 -17.60
C SER A 397 -4.13 -21.10 -18.70
N THR A 398 -2.95 -20.54 -18.98
CA THR A 398 -2.11 -20.91 -20.15
C THR A 398 -0.75 -21.49 -19.74
N ALA A 399 -0.19 -21.04 -18.62
CA ALA A 399 1.08 -21.53 -18.09
C ALA A 399 0.91 -22.92 -17.46
N VAL A 400 1.78 -23.84 -17.87
CA VAL A 400 1.76 -25.25 -17.43
C VAL A 400 2.80 -25.53 -16.36
N GLY A 401 2.71 -26.71 -15.74
CA GLY A 401 3.58 -27.09 -14.65
C GLY A 401 3.25 -26.37 -13.33
N ALA A 402 3.99 -26.78 -12.30
CA ALA A 402 4.01 -26.18 -10.96
C ALA A 402 5.45 -25.96 -10.47
N GLY A 403 6.43 -26.03 -11.38
CA GLY A 403 7.85 -26.01 -11.08
C GLY A 403 8.45 -24.60 -11.01
N SER A 404 9.77 -24.58 -10.80
CA SER A 404 10.58 -23.34 -10.80
C SER A 404 10.53 -22.59 -12.13
N ILE A 405 10.26 -23.27 -13.25
CA ILE A 405 10.07 -22.67 -14.58
C ILE A 405 8.84 -21.74 -14.57
N ARG A 406 7.67 -22.24 -14.15
CA ARG A 406 6.47 -21.40 -14.02
C ARG A 406 6.71 -20.20 -13.12
N MET A 407 7.31 -20.39 -11.95
CA MET A 407 7.62 -19.29 -11.01
C MET A 407 8.59 -18.25 -11.59
N LYS A 408 9.60 -18.67 -12.36
CA LYS A 408 10.51 -17.80 -13.12
C LYS A 408 9.75 -16.91 -14.10
N TYR A 409 8.77 -17.46 -14.82
CA TYR A 409 7.94 -16.73 -15.78
C TYR A 409 6.87 -15.86 -15.13
N GLU A 410 6.25 -16.31 -14.04
CA GLU A 410 5.27 -15.54 -13.27
C GLU A 410 5.94 -14.29 -12.66
N LYS A 411 7.11 -14.45 -12.05
CA LYS A 411 7.91 -13.32 -11.53
C LYS A 411 8.37 -12.37 -12.64
N ARG A 412 8.64 -12.88 -13.85
CA ARG A 412 8.92 -12.05 -15.04
C ARG A 412 7.69 -11.24 -15.45
N LEU A 413 6.49 -11.83 -15.43
CA LEU A 413 5.23 -11.15 -15.73
C LEU A 413 4.91 -10.06 -14.69
N GLN A 414 5.03 -10.36 -13.40
CA GLN A 414 4.83 -9.39 -12.31
C GLN A 414 5.79 -8.19 -12.45
N ASN A 415 7.06 -8.44 -12.78
CA ASN A 415 8.04 -7.38 -13.05
C ASN A 415 7.70 -6.56 -14.32
N PHE A 416 7.21 -7.20 -15.38
CA PHE A 416 6.74 -6.53 -16.59
C PHE A 416 5.54 -5.61 -16.30
N ILE A 417 4.50 -6.14 -15.66
CA ILE A 417 3.28 -5.43 -15.27
C ILE A 417 3.63 -4.19 -14.43
N LYS A 418 4.52 -4.33 -13.44
CA LYS A 418 5.01 -3.21 -12.62
C LYS A 418 5.76 -2.14 -13.44
N LYS A 419 6.64 -2.55 -14.35
CA LYS A 419 7.42 -1.62 -15.19
C LYS A 419 6.51 -0.89 -16.19
N ALA A 420 5.60 -1.62 -16.84
CA ALA A 420 4.64 -1.06 -17.79
C ALA A 420 3.68 -0.06 -17.11
N PHE A 421 3.22 -0.34 -15.88
CA PHE A 421 2.44 0.64 -15.11
C PHE A 421 3.22 1.93 -14.81
N GLU A 422 4.47 1.80 -14.38
CA GLU A 422 5.37 2.93 -14.13
C GLU A 422 5.69 3.75 -15.39
N GLU A 423 5.58 3.17 -16.59
CA GLU A 423 5.75 3.87 -17.86
C GLU A 423 4.43 4.55 -18.28
N LEU A 424 3.31 3.82 -18.29
CA LEU A 424 1.96 4.36 -18.57
C LEU A 424 1.58 5.52 -17.64
N LYS A 425 1.90 5.42 -16.33
CA LYS A 425 1.68 6.49 -15.35
C LYS A 425 2.48 7.76 -15.67
N LYS A 426 3.73 7.60 -16.12
CA LYS A 426 4.60 8.74 -16.49
C LYS A 426 4.14 9.40 -17.78
N ASP A 427 3.67 8.63 -18.75
CA ASP A 427 3.15 9.15 -20.01
C ASP A 427 1.82 9.89 -19.79
N ALA A 428 0.87 9.30 -19.05
CA ALA A 428 -0.38 9.97 -18.66
C ALA A 428 -0.15 11.27 -17.87
N PHE A 429 0.81 11.28 -16.94
CA PHE A 429 1.19 12.51 -16.21
C PHE A 429 1.88 13.54 -17.13
N ARG A 430 2.65 13.12 -18.15
CA ARG A 430 3.27 14.03 -19.13
C ARG A 430 2.23 14.66 -20.04
N GLU A 431 1.26 13.89 -20.52
CA GLU A 431 0.14 14.38 -21.34
C GLU A 431 -0.73 15.36 -20.56
N ALA A 432 -1.09 15.03 -19.31
CA ALA A 432 -1.80 15.92 -18.40
C ALA A 432 -1.04 17.23 -18.14
N TYR A 433 0.27 17.15 -17.89
CA TYR A 433 1.14 18.32 -17.71
C TYR A 433 1.20 19.20 -18.98
N LEU A 434 1.25 18.59 -20.16
CA LEU A 434 1.26 19.31 -21.43
C LEU A 434 -0.08 20.00 -21.69
N GLN A 435 -1.20 19.30 -21.48
CA GLN A 435 -2.54 19.87 -21.57
C GLN A 435 -2.71 21.06 -20.61
N CYS A 436 -2.30 20.92 -19.35
CA CYS A 436 -2.30 21.98 -18.35
C CYS A 436 -1.40 23.17 -18.73
N SER A 437 -0.33 22.96 -19.50
CA SER A 437 0.60 23.99 -19.93
C SER A 437 0.07 24.77 -21.14
N ASN A 438 -0.47 24.06 -22.13
CA ASN A 438 -1.07 24.67 -23.33
C ASN A 438 -2.28 25.52 -22.94
N ALA A 439 -3.17 25.01 -22.08
CA ALA A 439 -4.33 25.76 -21.59
C ALA A 439 -3.92 27.05 -20.86
N ILE A 440 -2.82 27.05 -20.09
CA ILE A 440 -2.30 28.26 -19.44
C ILE A 440 -1.74 29.26 -20.45
N GLN A 441 -1.06 28.82 -21.52
CA GLN A 441 -0.60 29.73 -22.57
C GLN A 441 -1.79 30.40 -23.30
N ASP A 442 -2.86 29.66 -23.55
CA ASP A 442 -4.10 30.22 -24.11
C ASP A 442 -4.77 31.20 -23.12
N MET A 443 -4.83 30.88 -21.83
CA MET A 443 -5.35 31.79 -20.79
C MET A 443 -4.52 33.06 -20.66
N GLU A 444 -3.19 32.97 -20.68
CA GLU A 444 -2.28 34.12 -20.63
C GLU A 444 -2.46 35.03 -21.86
N LYS A 445 -2.69 34.43 -23.02
CA LYS A 445 -2.97 35.15 -24.27
C LYS A 445 -4.35 35.83 -24.24
N GLU A 446 -5.40 35.13 -23.83
CA GLU A 446 -6.76 35.70 -23.69
C GLU A 446 -6.77 36.83 -22.63
N LEU A 447 -6.11 36.65 -21.48
CA LEU A 447 -6.01 37.66 -20.42
C LEU A 447 -5.18 38.88 -20.85
N ARG A 448 -4.02 38.66 -21.50
CA ARG A 448 -3.18 39.77 -22.01
C ARG A 448 -3.94 40.61 -23.03
N LEU A 449 -4.74 39.99 -23.91
CA LEU A 449 -5.61 40.71 -24.85
C LEU A 449 -6.65 41.56 -24.11
N ALA A 450 -7.29 41.02 -23.07
CA ALA A 450 -8.27 41.78 -22.27
C ALA A 450 -7.65 43.00 -21.57
N CYS A 451 -6.45 42.88 -20.98
CA CYS A 451 -5.76 44.01 -20.34
C CYS A 451 -5.33 45.12 -21.33
N HIS A 452 -5.21 44.83 -22.63
CA HIS A 452 -4.77 45.78 -23.65
C HIS A 452 -5.94 46.43 -24.44
N ALA A 453 -7.19 46.12 -24.11
CA ALA A 453 -8.35 46.75 -24.75
C ALA A 453 -8.40 48.26 -24.41
N PRO A 454 -8.83 49.14 -25.35
CA PRO A 454 -8.84 50.59 -25.14
C PRO A 454 -9.87 51.04 -24.08
N ASP A 455 -10.86 50.20 -23.82
CA ASP A 455 -11.95 50.34 -22.84
C ASP A 455 -11.77 49.45 -21.60
N ALA A 456 -10.59 48.83 -21.43
CA ALA A 456 -10.31 47.89 -20.34
C ALA A 456 -10.54 48.50 -18.94
N ASN A 457 -11.52 47.96 -18.23
CA ASN A 457 -11.77 48.24 -16.82
C ASN A 457 -11.58 46.99 -15.96
N ILE A 458 -11.27 47.18 -14.67
CA ILE A 458 -10.86 46.09 -13.77
C ILE A 458 -11.95 45.01 -13.64
N ASP A 459 -13.23 45.39 -13.56
CA ASP A 459 -14.37 44.47 -13.46
C ASP A 459 -14.54 43.58 -14.71
N SER A 460 -14.37 44.15 -15.91
CA SER A 460 -14.43 43.38 -17.17
C SER A 460 -13.28 42.37 -17.30
N VAL A 461 -12.07 42.75 -16.90
CA VAL A 461 -10.90 41.85 -16.94
C VAL A 461 -11.00 40.75 -15.88
N LEU A 462 -11.51 41.06 -14.69
CA LEU A 462 -11.80 40.05 -13.65
C LEU A 462 -12.84 39.02 -14.12
N LYS A 463 -13.90 39.45 -14.84
CA LYS A 463 -14.90 38.54 -15.44
C LYS A 463 -14.32 37.64 -16.55
N VAL A 464 -13.33 38.13 -17.30
CA VAL A 464 -12.56 37.29 -18.23
C VAL A 464 -11.73 36.26 -17.47
N LEU A 465 -11.03 36.68 -16.41
CA LEU A 465 -10.20 35.79 -15.59
C LEU A 465 -11.03 34.68 -14.92
N ASP A 466 -12.17 35.01 -14.31
CA ASP A 466 -13.09 34.05 -13.67
C ASP A 466 -13.61 32.99 -14.66
N ARG A 467 -14.00 33.43 -15.87
CA ARG A 467 -14.38 32.54 -16.98
C ARG A 467 -13.23 31.63 -17.42
N LEU A 468 -12.01 32.15 -17.49
CA LEU A 468 -10.81 31.38 -17.85
C LEU A 468 -10.46 30.33 -16.80
N VAL A 469 -10.54 30.68 -15.50
CA VAL A 469 -10.35 29.76 -14.38
C VAL A 469 -11.41 28.66 -14.40
N SER A 470 -12.69 29.02 -14.57
CA SER A 470 -13.80 28.05 -14.67
C SER A 470 -13.63 27.08 -15.85
N LYS A 471 -13.19 27.59 -17.02
CA LYS A 471 -12.84 26.79 -18.21
C LYS A 471 -11.71 25.80 -17.90
N TYR A 472 -10.64 26.27 -17.26
CA TYR A 472 -9.49 25.44 -16.87
C TYR A 472 -9.84 24.36 -15.85
N GLU A 473 -10.67 24.69 -14.86
CA GLU A 473 -11.14 23.74 -13.86
C GLU A 473 -11.94 22.60 -14.50
N ALA A 474 -12.78 22.90 -15.49
CA ALA A 474 -13.55 21.90 -16.22
C ALA A 474 -12.71 21.05 -17.20
N THR A 475 -11.70 21.62 -17.87
CA THR A 475 -10.99 20.91 -18.96
C THR A 475 -9.69 20.23 -18.57
N CYS A 476 -8.97 20.72 -17.55
CA CYS A 476 -7.64 20.22 -17.18
C CYS A 476 -7.69 19.25 -15.99
N GLN A 477 -6.78 18.27 -15.99
CA GLN A 477 -6.73 17.19 -14.99
C GLN A 477 -5.28 16.86 -14.61
N GLY A 478 -5.09 16.04 -13.56
CA GLY A 478 -3.79 15.50 -13.15
C GLY A 478 -3.08 16.29 -12.03
N PRO A 479 -1.99 15.73 -11.48
CA PRO A 479 -1.43 16.14 -10.18
C PRO A 479 -0.86 17.56 -10.13
N GLU A 480 -0.38 18.10 -11.26
CA GLU A 480 0.18 19.45 -11.34
C GLU A 480 -0.89 20.55 -11.58
N LYS A 481 -2.16 20.20 -11.90
CA LYS A 481 -3.24 21.14 -12.28
C LYS A 481 -3.30 22.38 -11.39
N TRP A 482 -3.44 22.18 -10.09
CA TRP A 482 -3.61 23.28 -9.14
C TRP A 482 -2.34 24.11 -8.95
N ARG A 483 -1.16 23.46 -8.96
CA ARG A 483 0.13 24.14 -8.86
C ARG A 483 0.39 25.03 -10.08
N LYS A 484 0.09 24.51 -11.28
CA LYS A 484 0.10 25.23 -12.56
C LYS A 484 -0.80 26.46 -12.51
N LEU A 485 -2.05 26.30 -12.09
CA LEU A 485 -3.03 27.39 -11.97
C LEU A 485 -2.60 28.48 -10.97
N ILE A 486 -2.07 28.10 -9.80
CA ILE A 486 -1.59 29.04 -8.79
C ILE A 486 -0.44 29.91 -9.32
N VAL A 487 0.54 29.30 -10.03
CA VAL A 487 1.65 30.05 -10.64
C VAL A 487 1.14 31.02 -11.72
N PHE A 488 0.20 30.59 -12.56
CA PHE A 488 -0.43 31.47 -13.55
C PHE A 488 -1.17 32.65 -12.90
N LEU A 489 -1.94 32.41 -11.84
CA LEU A 489 -2.67 33.47 -11.13
C LEU A 489 -1.72 34.46 -10.46
N GLN A 490 -0.63 33.99 -9.85
CA GLN A 490 0.40 34.86 -9.27
C GLN A 490 1.06 35.73 -10.35
N GLN A 491 1.51 35.13 -11.47
CA GLN A 491 2.13 35.87 -12.58
C GLN A 491 1.15 36.85 -13.26
N SER A 492 -0.14 36.54 -13.29
CA SER A 492 -1.20 37.42 -13.80
C SER A 492 -1.40 38.65 -12.91
N LEU A 493 -1.36 38.45 -11.58
CA LEU A 493 -1.45 39.52 -10.58
C LEU A 493 -0.20 40.41 -10.56
N GLU A 494 0.99 39.83 -10.67
CA GLU A 494 2.27 40.54 -10.64
C GLU A 494 2.60 41.30 -11.94
N GLY A 495 1.98 40.94 -13.07
CA GLY A 495 2.18 41.57 -14.38
C GLY A 495 0.92 42.26 -14.95
N PRO A 496 0.18 41.64 -15.90
CA PRO A 496 -0.85 42.33 -16.69
C PRO A 496 -1.96 43.03 -15.90
N LEU A 497 -2.27 42.57 -14.68
CA LEU A 497 -3.25 43.23 -13.81
C LEU A 497 -2.63 44.42 -13.04
N PHE A 498 -1.38 44.27 -12.57
CA PHE A 498 -0.65 45.33 -11.89
C PHE A 498 -0.38 46.52 -12.84
N ASP A 499 0.04 46.26 -14.08
CA ASP A 499 0.28 47.31 -15.08
C ASP A 499 -1.00 48.11 -15.40
N LEU A 500 -2.16 47.45 -15.47
CA LEU A 500 -3.46 48.10 -15.69
C LEU A 500 -3.86 48.99 -14.49
N ILE A 501 -3.71 48.48 -13.26
CA ILE A 501 -4.00 49.23 -12.02
C ILE A 501 -3.05 50.44 -11.90
N LYS A 502 -1.77 50.25 -12.19
CA LYS A 502 -0.76 51.31 -12.17
C LYS A 502 -1.10 52.42 -13.17
N LYS A 503 -1.43 52.07 -14.42
CA LYS A 503 -1.83 53.03 -15.46
C LYS A 503 -3.02 53.90 -15.04
N GLN A 504 -4.02 53.32 -14.37
CA GLN A 504 -5.16 54.08 -13.83
C GLN A 504 -4.75 54.98 -12.64
N THR A 505 -3.85 54.49 -11.79
CA THR A 505 -3.33 55.23 -10.61
C THR A 505 -2.49 56.45 -11.03
N ASP A 506 -1.60 56.29 -12.00
CA ASP A 506 -0.75 57.38 -12.54
C ASP A 506 -1.62 58.51 -13.14
N GLN A 507 -2.73 58.15 -13.79
CA GLN A 507 -3.65 59.13 -14.37
C GLN A 507 -4.38 59.96 -13.28
N LEU A 508 -4.90 59.32 -12.23
CA LEU A 508 -5.47 60.02 -11.06
C LEU A 508 -4.44 60.91 -10.32
N GLY A 509 -3.18 60.48 -10.29
CA GLY A 509 -2.08 61.27 -9.72
C GLY A 509 -1.87 62.63 -10.41
N SER A 510 -2.11 62.70 -11.72
CA SER A 510 -1.93 63.91 -12.54
C SER A 510 -2.98 65.00 -12.28
N GLU A 511 -4.20 64.62 -11.88
CA GLU A 511 -5.29 65.57 -11.60
C GLU A 511 -5.09 66.25 -10.24
N LYS A 512 -4.56 65.51 -9.25
CA LYS A 512 -4.35 65.96 -7.87
C LYS A 512 -3.37 67.13 -7.75
N THR A 513 -2.31 67.15 -8.56
CA THR A 513 -1.31 68.24 -8.57
C THR A 513 -1.83 69.55 -9.15
N SER A 514 -2.88 69.52 -9.97
CA SER A 514 -3.52 70.71 -10.54
C SER A 514 -4.22 71.59 -9.48
N LEU A 515 -4.86 70.98 -8.47
CA LEU A 515 -5.54 71.75 -7.42
C LEU A 515 -4.59 72.45 -6.45
N ALA A 516 -3.45 71.82 -6.12
CA ALA A 516 -2.54 72.28 -5.06
C ALA A 516 -1.94 73.68 -5.32
N LEU A 517 -1.82 74.11 -6.58
CA LEU A 517 -1.23 75.39 -6.96
C LEU A 517 -2.11 76.61 -6.63
N LYS A 518 -3.42 76.44 -6.38
CA LYS A 518 -4.35 77.56 -6.16
C LYS A 518 -4.33 78.14 -4.74
N CYS A 519 -3.92 77.37 -3.74
CA CYS A 519 -4.08 77.77 -2.33
C CYS A 519 -3.03 78.79 -1.83
N ARG A 520 -1.83 78.83 -2.43
CA ARG A 520 -0.70 79.67 -1.94
C ARG A 520 -0.83 81.18 -2.19
N SER A 521 -1.90 81.66 -2.83
CA SER A 521 -2.03 83.08 -3.23
C SER A 521 -2.71 84.00 -2.20
N ILE A 522 -3.16 83.48 -1.06
CA ILE A 522 -4.02 84.20 -0.11
C ILE A 522 -3.25 84.67 1.14
N GLU A 523 -2.19 83.96 1.52
CA GLU A 523 -1.49 84.07 2.81
C GLU A 523 -0.71 85.39 2.98
N ASP A 524 -0.08 85.89 1.91
CA ASP A 524 0.85 87.03 1.95
C ASP A 524 0.21 88.38 2.32
N LYS A 525 -1.13 88.51 2.27
CA LYS A 525 -1.82 89.80 2.48
C LYS A 525 -2.02 90.18 3.95
N MET A 526 -1.93 89.25 4.89
CA MET A 526 -2.34 89.49 6.28
C MET A 526 -1.24 90.14 7.14
N ASN A 527 0.03 89.94 6.78
CA ASN A 527 1.19 90.29 7.63
C ASN A 527 1.59 91.78 7.67
N LEU A 528 0.96 92.64 6.86
CA LEU A 528 1.40 94.05 6.70
C LEU A 528 0.69 95.04 7.64
N LEU A 529 -0.54 94.74 8.09
CA LEU A 529 -1.36 95.68 8.88
C LEU A 529 -1.03 95.69 10.38
N ASN A 530 -0.46 94.61 10.91
CA ASN A 530 -0.40 94.36 12.35
C ASN A 530 0.76 95.07 13.09
N LYS A 531 1.33 96.15 12.51
CA LYS A 531 2.62 96.74 12.95
C LYS A 531 2.60 98.23 13.33
N GLN A 532 1.43 98.87 13.39
CA GLN A 532 1.33 100.32 13.66
C GLN A 532 0.43 100.73 14.85
N LEU A 533 -0.27 99.80 15.52
CA LEU A 533 -1.27 100.17 16.54
C LEU A 533 -0.84 99.95 18.01
N GLU A 534 0.14 99.09 18.28
CA GLU A 534 0.46 98.63 19.66
C GLU A 534 1.15 99.66 20.58
N ALA A 535 1.51 100.84 20.07
CA ALA A 535 2.43 101.75 20.76
C ALA A 535 1.80 102.61 21.88
N SER A 536 0.47 102.81 21.91
CA SER A 536 -0.15 103.91 22.67
C SER A 536 -1.07 103.52 23.84
N GLU A 537 -1.68 102.32 23.84
CA GLU A 537 -2.71 101.98 24.85
C GLU A 537 -2.16 101.19 26.07
N LYS A 538 -0.91 100.74 25.97
CA LYS A 538 -0.32 99.68 26.80
C LYS A 538 -0.31 99.94 28.31
N TYR A 539 -0.26 101.20 28.76
CA TYR A 539 -0.01 101.51 30.18
C TYR A 539 -1.25 101.51 31.09
N LYS A 540 -2.47 101.49 30.54
CA LYS A 540 -3.71 101.64 31.34
C LYS A 540 -4.56 100.37 31.42
N SER A 541 -4.52 99.52 30.39
CA SER A 541 -5.18 98.21 30.38
C SER A 541 -4.39 97.15 31.18
N GLU A 542 -3.06 97.21 31.16
CA GLU A 542 -2.17 96.20 31.78
C GLU A 542 -2.47 95.90 33.26
N TYR A 543 -2.89 96.89 34.06
CA TYR A 543 -3.03 96.69 35.52
C TYR A 543 -4.33 95.99 35.93
N LEU A 544 -5.44 96.28 35.25
CA LEU A 544 -6.71 95.57 35.47
C LEU A 544 -6.67 94.17 34.85
N LYS A 545 -6.17 94.07 33.60
CA LYS A 545 -6.11 92.78 32.90
C LYS A 545 -5.27 91.76 33.66
N ARG A 546 -4.13 92.16 34.25
CA ARG A 546 -3.28 91.27 35.08
C ARG A 546 -4.00 90.60 36.27
N TYR A 547 -5.04 91.21 36.84
CA TYR A 547 -5.77 90.63 37.97
C TYR A 547 -6.84 89.63 37.51
N GLU A 548 -7.46 89.91 36.37
CA GLU A 548 -8.55 89.11 35.79
C GLU A 548 -8.00 87.94 34.94
N ASP A 549 -6.93 88.18 34.17
CA ASP A 549 -6.12 87.15 33.52
C ASP A 549 -5.59 86.15 34.55
N ALA A 550 -4.99 86.60 35.66
CA ALA A 550 -4.42 85.69 36.68
C ALA A 550 -5.47 84.80 37.39
N ILE A 551 -6.72 85.27 37.54
CA ILE A 551 -7.82 84.47 38.09
C ILE A 551 -8.30 83.44 37.07
N ASN A 552 -8.39 83.82 35.79
CA ASN A 552 -8.73 82.89 34.72
C ASN A 552 -7.62 81.85 34.49
N ASP A 553 -6.34 82.25 34.50
CA ASP A 553 -5.18 81.36 34.45
C ASP A 553 -5.20 80.35 35.60
N LYS A 554 -5.44 80.81 36.86
CA LYS A 554 -5.58 79.92 38.03
C LYS A 554 -6.67 78.87 37.82
N LYS A 555 -7.81 79.27 37.24
CA LYS A 555 -8.94 78.38 36.98
C LYS A 555 -8.67 77.41 35.83
N GLN A 556 -8.14 77.90 34.71
CA GLN A 556 -7.80 77.10 33.54
C GLN A 556 -6.71 76.07 33.86
N LEU A 557 -5.69 76.44 34.64
CA LEU A 557 -4.68 75.50 35.14
C LEU A 557 -5.30 74.44 36.08
N ALA A 558 -6.23 74.82 36.96
CA ALA A 558 -6.90 73.86 37.83
C ALA A 558 -7.76 72.86 37.04
N ASP A 559 -8.51 73.33 36.04
CA ASP A 559 -9.34 72.51 35.15
C ASP A 559 -8.46 71.60 34.26
N ASP A 560 -7.33 72.09 33.73
CA ASP A 560 -6.34 71.32 32.97
C ASP A 560 -5.68 70.22 33.82
N TYR A 561 -5.22 70.54 35.04
CA TYR A 561 -4.60 69.55 35.92
C TYR A 561 -5.63 68.52 36.41
N THR A 562 -6.87 68.92 36.68
CA THR A 562 -7.96 68.00 37.05
C THR A 562 -8.29 67.06 35.88
N SER A 563 -8.47 67.60 34.68
CA SER A 563 -8.70 66.83 33.45
C SER A 563 -7.55 65.85 33.19
N ARG A 564 -6.30 66.28 33.41
CA ARG A 564 -5.10 65.44 33.26
C ARG A 564 -5.02 64.33 34.31
N ILE A 565 -5.39 64.59 35.56
CA ILE A 565 -5.45 63.58 36.62
C ILE A 565 -6.53 62.54 36.32
N THR A 566 -7.75 62.96 35.95
CA THR A 566 -8.83 62.01 35.58
C THR A 566 -8.50 61.18 34.33
N ASN A 567 -7.78 61.77 33.37
CA ASN A 567 -7.30 61.06 32.18
C ASN A 567 -6.20 60.03 32.51
N LEU A 568 -5.34 60.32 33.50
CA LEU A 568 -4.36 59.37 34.02
C LEU A 568 -5.01 58.25 34.84
N GLN A 569 -6.00 58.56 35.68
CA GLN A 569 -6.75 57.57 36.46
C GLN A 569 -7.49 56.56 35.57
N SER A 570 -8.25 57.02 34.57
CA SER A 570 -8.97 56.13 33.65
C SER A 570 -8.03 55.22 32.86
N LYS A 571 -6.86 55.75 32.43
CA LYS A 571 -5.81 54.94 31.81
C LYS A 571 -5.24 53.91 32.78
N TYR A 572 -4.85 54.31 33.99
CA TYR A 572 -4.33 53.43 35.03
C TYR A 572 -5.28 52.25 35.29
N SER A 573 -6.57 52.51 35.56
CA SER A 573 -7.57 51.46 35.76
C SER A 573 -7.69 50.51 34.57
N SER A 574 -7.74 51.04 33.33
CA SER A 574 -7.84 50.20 32.12
C SER A 574 -6.59 49.34 31.84
N LEU A 575 -5.42 49.78 32.32
CA LEU A 575 -4.15 49.04 32.26
C LEU A 575 -4.05 48.01 33.39
N GLU A 576 -4.55 48.34 34.59
CA GLU A 576 -4.60 47.44 35.75
C GLU A 576 -5.58 46.26 35.53
N GLU A 577 -6.76 46.50 34.95
CA GLU A 577 -7.67 45.43 34.52
C GLU A 577 -7.02 44.49 33.50
N ARG A 578 -6.30 45.05 32.51
CA ARG A 578 -5.58 44.27 31.50
C ARG A 578 -4.46 43.44 32.14
N TYR A 579 -3.64 44.05 33.00
CA TYR A 579 -2.62 43.35 33.77
C TYR A 579 -3.20 42.19 34.60
N SER A 580 -4.32 42.42 35.28
CA SER A 580 -5.06 41.40 36.04
C SER A 580 -5.56 40.26 35.16
N SER A 581 -6.15 40.56 34.00
CA SER A 581 -6.64 39.56 33.03
C SER A 581 -5.51 38.73 32.40
N LEU A 582 -4.38 39.36 32.08
CA LEU A 582 -3.21 38.70 31.50
C LEU A 582 -2.51 37.83 32.55
N SER A 583 -2.40 38.30 33.80
CA SER A 583 -1.86 37.53 34.93
C SER A 583 -2.70 36.26 35.23
N LYS A 584 -4.03 36.36 35.16
CA LYS A 584 -4.94 35.19 35.25
C LYS A 584 -4.76 34.22 34.08
N THR A 585 -4.62 34.74 32.86
CA THR A 585 -4.37 33.91 31.66
C THR A 585 -3.02 33.18 31.77
N LEU A 586 -1.98 33.88 32.22
CA LEU A 586 -0.64 33.34 32.44
C LEU A 586 -0.62 32.25 33.52
N THR A 587 -1.36 32.43 34.62
CA THR A 587 -1.42 31.41 35.69
C THR A 587 -2.17 30.15 35.25
N SER A 588 -3.23 30.26 34.44
CA SER A 588 -3.86 29.10 33.79
C SER A 588 -2.88 28.37 32.87
N ALA A 589 -2.23 29.09 31.94
CA ALA A 589 -1.27 28.50 31.00
C ALA A 589 -0.10 27.80 31.72
N LYS A 590 0.42 28.39 32.80
CA LYS A 590 1.44 27.76 33.66
C LYS A 590 0.94 26.50 34.35
N HIS A 591 -0.31 26.49 34.83
CA HIS A 591 -0.91 25.31 35.44
C HIS A 591 -1.11 24.18 34.41
N GLU A 592 -1.54 24.50 33.20
CA GLU A 592 -1.67 23.55 32.10
C GLU A 592 -0.31 22.99 31.65
N SER A 593 0.73 23.81 31.50
CA SER A 593 2.09 23.32 31.23
C SER A 593 2.62 22.42 32.37
N SER A 594 2.37 22.75 33.63
CA SER A 594 2.80 21.90 34.76
C SER A 594 2.03 20.57 34.82
N GLU A 595 0.75 20.55 34.48
CA GLU A 595 -0.03 19.34 34.26
C GLU A 595 0.54 18.47 33.13
N TRP A 596 0.85 19.07 31.97
CA TRP A 596 1.42 18.34 30.82
C TRP A 596 2.83 17.83 31.09
N LYS A 597 3.67 18.58 31.81
CA LYS A 597 4.98 18.14 32.32
C LYS A 597 4.83 16.96 33.27
N ARG A 598 3.93 17.02 34.26
CA ARG A 598 3.68 15.90 35.18
C ARG A 598 3.16 14.64 34.46
N LYS A 599 2.30 14.81 33.45
CA LYS A 599 1.81 13.72 32.58
C LYS A 599 2.94 13.13 31.73
N TYR A 600 3.84 13.98 31.21
CA TYR A 600 5.03 13.56 30.47
C TYR A 600 6.04 12.84 31.36
N GLU A 601 6.33 13.32 32.57
CA GLU A 601 7.20 12.63 33.54
C GLU A 601 6.64 11.26 33.95
N GLN A 602 5.32 11.14 34.17
CA GLN A 602 4.68 9.84 34.41
C GLN A 602 4.76 8.91 33.19
N LEU A 603 4.67 9.44 31.97
CA LEU A 603 4.90 8.67 30.75
C LEU A 603 6.38 8.30 30.56
N LEU A 604 7.32 9.17 30.93
CA LEU A 604 8.76 8.93 30.85
C LEU A 604 9.21 7.88 31.88
N LEU A 605 8.65 7.90 33.09
CA LEU A 605 8.88 6.87 34.10
C LEU A 605 8.28 5.52 33.68
N LYS A 606 7.09 5.50 33.06
CA LYS A 606 6.53 4.28 32.45
C LYS A 606 7.34 3.80 31.27
N GLN A 607 7.75 4.70 30.38
CA GLN A 607 8.63 4.38 29.25
C GLN A 607 9.94 3.78 29.76
N LYS A 608 10.56 4.37 30.78
CA LYS A 608 11.80 3.84 31.35
C LYS A 608 11.59 2.47 32.00
N ALA A 609 10.53 2.28 32.79
CA ALA A 609 10.19 0.96 33.35
C ALA A 609 9.95 -0.09 32.26
N ASN A 610 9.25 0.28 31.18
CA ASN A 610 9.05 -0.58 30.01
C ASN A 610 10.35 -0.82 29.21
N GLU A 611 11.22 0.18 29.06
CA GLU A 611 12.52 0.03 28.40
C GLU A 611 13.48 -0.83 29.23
N ASP A 612 13.45 -0.72 30.56
CA ASP A 612 14.20 -1.58 31.48
C ASP A 612 13.63 -3.02 31.47
N GLN A 613 12.30 -3.20 31.43
CA GLN A 613 11.66 -4.51 31.23
C GLN A 613 12.02 -5.13 29.88
N SER A 614 11.79 -4.43 28.77
CA SER A 614 12.13 -4.92 27.42
C SER A 614 13.64 -5.09 27.24
N SER A 615 14.49 -4.36 27.96
CA SER A 615 15.94 -4.58 28.02
C SER A 615 16.28 -5.90 28.72
N ALA A 616 15.63 -6.20 29.85
CA ALA A 616 15.76 -7.48 30.54
C ALA A 616 15.24 -8.64 29.66
N GLU A 617 14.07 -8.49 29.03
CA GLU A 617 13.52 -9.49 28.10
C GLU A 617 14.42 -9.69 26.87
N VAL A 618 14.98 -8.63 26.28
CA VAL A 618 15.98 -8.72 25.20
C VAL A 618 17.28 -9.37 25.68
N SER A 619 17.68 -9.20 26.94
CA SER A 619 18.84 -9.89 27.53
C SER A 619 18.59 -11.39 27.72
N VAL A 620 17.40 -11.76 28.20
CA VAL A 620 16.94 -13.15 28.30
C VAL A 620 16.79 -13.78 26.91
N LEU A 621 16.24 -13.07 25.92
CA LEU A 621 16.15 -13.54 24.54
C LEU A 621 17.54 -13.69 23.90
N LYS A 622 18.48 -12.76 24.11
CA LYS A 622 19.86 -12.85 23.61
C LYS A 622 20.63 -14.02 24.20
N SER A 623 20.47 -14.30 25.49
CA SER A 623 21.06 -15.49 26.11
C SER A 623 20.37 -16.78 25.63
N ARG A 624 19.05 -16.75 25.38
CA ARG A 624 18.32 -17.87 24.76
C ARG A 624 18.73 -18.13 23.30
N THR A 625 18.97 -17.09 22.48
CA THR A 625 19.49 -17.24 21.11
C THR A 625 20.92 -17.73 21.11
N ALA A 626 21.82 -17.16 21.92
CA ALA A 626 23.20 -17.64 22.03
C ALA A 626 23.27 -19.12 22.46
N ALA A 627 22.41 -19.54 23.40
CA ALA A 627 22.30 -20.93 23.82
C ALA A 627 21.59 -21.85 22.79
N ALA A 628 20.84 -21.30 21.83
CA ALA A 628 20.29 -22.04 20.70
C ALA A 628 21.31 -22.15 19.55
N GLU A 629 22.06 -21.09 19.29
CA GLU A 629 23.12 -21.00 18.28
C GLU A 629 24.32 -21.88 18.65
N ALA A 630 24.70 -21.94 19.94
CA ALA A 630 25.70 -22.89 20.43
C ALA A 630 25.26 -24.36 20.26
N ARG A 631 23.98 -24.68 20.52
CA ARG A 631 23.42 -26.02 20.25
C ARG A 631 23.37 -26.32 18.75
N LEU A 632 23.04 -25.34 17.93
CA LEU A 632 23.02 -25.48 16.47
C LEU A 632 24.44 -25.71 15.91
N ALA A 633 25.45 -25.04 16.45
CA ALA A 633 26.84 -25.25 16.08
C ALA A 633 27.29 -26.70 16.42
N ALA A 634 27.07 -27.13 17.66
CA ALA A 634 27.40 -28.50 18.09
C ALA A 634 26.64 -29.57 17.29
N ALA A 635 25.36 -29.36 16.99
CA ALA A 635 24.56 -30.29 16.18
C ALA A 635 25.01 -30.33 14.70
N LYS A 636 25.57 -29.24 14.17
CA LYS A 636 26.17 -29.21 12.83
C LYS A 636 27.51 -29.93 12.80
N GLU A 637 28.41 -29.62 13.72
CA GLU A 637 29.72 -30.27 13.86
C GLU A 637 29.56 -31.79 14.02
N GLN A 638 28.58 -32.22 14.82
CA GLN A 638 28.24 -33.63 14.99
C GLN A 638 27.63 -34.28 13.72
N ALA A 639 26.88 -33.53 12.90
CA ALA A 639 26.33 -34.01 11.64
C ALA A 639 27.37 -34.05 10.51
N GLU A 640 28.30 -33.10 10.47
CA GLU A 640 29.44 -33.07 9.55
C GLU A 640 30.41 -34.23 9.86
N SER A 641 30.77 -34.44 11.13
CA SER A 641 31.55 -35.60 11.57
C SER A 641 30.89 -36.95 11.20
N ALA A 642 29.57 -37.08 11.42
CA ALA A 642 28.84 -38.29 11.02
C ALA A 642 28.74 -38.47 9.48
N GLN A 643 28.76 -37.39 8.71
CA GLN A 643 28.87 -37.47 7.25
C GLN A 643 30.27 -37.91 6.81
N GLU A 644 31.34 -37.39 7.43
CA GLU A 644 32.71 -37.78 7.11
C GLU A 644 32.96 -39.27 7.41
N GLU A 645 32.46 -39.79 8.55
CA GLU A 645 32.47 -41.23 8.84
C GLU A 645 31.72 -42.03 7.76
N ALA A 646 30.50 -41.62 7.40
CA ALA A 646 29.70 -42.30 6.39
C ALA A 646 30.35 -42.29 4.99
N GLU A 647 31.04 -41.21 4.62
CA GLU A 647 31.83 -41.15 3.40
C GLU A 647 33.09 -42.02 3.46
N GLU A 648 33.79 -42.10 4.60
CA GLU A 648 34.93 -42.99 4.76
C GLU A 648 34.51 -44.46 4.65
N TRP A 649 33.39 -44.84 5.28
CA TRP A 649 32.79 -46.17 5.13
C TRP A 649 32.37 -46.48 3.70
N LYS A 650 31.81 -45.51 2.98
CA LYS A 650 31.51 -45.65 1.55
C LYS A 650 32.77 -45.90 0.71
N ARG A 651 33.87 -45.18 0.99
CA ARG A 651 35.16 -45.40 0.31
C ARG A 651 35.73 -46.80 0.61
N LYS A 652 35.59 -47.29 1.85
CA LYS A 652 35.97 -48.68 2.25
C LYS A 652 35.12 -49.73 1.52
N TYR A 653 33.81 -49.49 1.38
CA TYR A 653 32.90 -50.35 0.63
C TYR A 653 33.27 -50.41 -0.87
N ASP A 654 33.51 -49.26 -1.51
CA ASP A 654 33.91 -49.19 -2.93
C ASP A 654 35.25 -49.90 -3.21
N ILE A 655 36.14 -49.99 -2.21
CA ILE A 655 37.39 -50.79 -2.28
C ILE A 655 37.06 -52.29 -2.17
N ALA A 656 36.30 -52.71 -1.15
CA ALA A 656 35.92 -54.11 -0.97
C ALA A 656 35.16 -54.69 -2.19
N VAL A 657 34.25 -53.92 -2.78
CA VAL A 657 33.53 -54.31 -4.02
C VAL A 657 34.48 -54.48 -5.20
N LYS A 658 35.53 -53.65 -5.33
CA LYS A 658 36.59 -53.85 -6.34
C LYS A 658 37.40 -55.11 -6.06
N GLU A 659 37.74 -55.41 -4.82
CA GLU A 659 38.49 -56.62 -4.46
C GLU A 659 37.70 -57.89 -4.77
N VAL A 660 36.41 -57.94 -4.40
CA VAL A 660 35.50 -59.04 -4.76
C VAL A 660 35.36 -59.16 -6.29
N LYS A 661 35.20 -58.06 -7.02
CA LYS A 661 35.13 -58.07 -8.50
C LYS A 661 36.43 -58.59 -9.12
N ASN A 662 37.59 -58.17 -8.62
CA ASN A 662 38.90 -58.64 -9.09
C ASN A 662 39.12 -60.14 -8.81
N ALA A 663 38.61 -60.66 -7.68
CA ALA A 663 38.64 -62.09 -7.37
C ALA A 663 37.72 -62.90 -8.32
N LEU A 664 36.53 -62.38 -8.60
CA LEU A 664 35.55 -63.02 -9.50
C LEU A 664 36.03 -63.00 -10.96
N GLU A 665 36.68 -61.93 -11.42
CA GLU A 665 37.34 -61.88 -12.74
C GLU A 665 38.52 -62.86 -12.85
N LYS A 666 39.32 -63.01 -11.78
CA LYS A 666 40.37 -64.05 -11.72
C LYS A 666 39.78 -65.45 -11.84
N ALA A 667 38.74 -65.77 -11.07
CA ALA A 667 38.04 -67.06 -11.12
C ALA A 667 37.48 -67.34 -12.52
N ALA A 668 36.82 -66.36 -13.15
CA ALA A 668 36.36 -66.48 -14.53
C ALA A 668 37.52 -66.76 -15.52
N SER A 669 38.68 -66.14 -15.34
CA SER A 669 39.86 -66.40 -16.18
C SER A 669 40.47 -67.80 -15.99
N VAL A 670 40.23 -68.46 -14.84
CA VAL A 670 40.63 -69.86 -14.61
C VAL A 670 39.62 -70.80 -15.26
N GLN A 671 38.32 -70.54 -15.07
CA GLN A 671 37.23 -71.26 -15.74
C GLN A 671 37.40 -71.25 -17.27
N GLU A 672 37.74 -70.10 -17.86
CA GLU A 672 37.91 -69.97 -19.32
C GLU A 672 39.11 -70.79 -19.85
N ARG A 673 40.19 -70.93 -19.07
CA ARG A 673 41.33 -71.80 -19.43
C ARG A 673 40.95 -73.27 -19.38
N ALA A 674 40.29 -73.71 -18.31
CA ALA A 674 39.82 -75.09 -18.17
C ALA A 674 38.84 -75.48 -19.28
N ASN A 675 37.91 -74.58 -19.64
CA ASN A 675 36.99 -74.79 -20.77
C ASN A 675 37.76 -74.92 -22.10
N LYS A 676 38.80 -74.12 -22.34
CA LYS A 676 39.63 -74.19 -23.56
C LYS A 676 40.43 -75.49 -23.64
N GLU A 677 41.03 -75.95 -22.55
CA GLU A 677 41.69 -77.27 -22.51
C GLU A 677 40.70 -78.42 -22.73
N THR A 678 39.48 -78.30 -22.20
CA THR A 678 38.42 -79.30 -22.41
C THR A 678 37.98 -79.34 -23.87
N GLN A 679 37.77 -78.17 -24.50
CA GLN A 679 37.34 -78.07 -25.89
C GLN A 679 38.41 -78.59 -26.87
N LEU A 680 39.68 -78.26 -26.66
CA LEU A 680 40.80 -78.84 -27.44
C LEU A 680 40.86 -80.38 -27.33
N ARG A 681 40.37 -80.94 -26.22
CA ARG A 681 40.29 -82.39 -26.00
C ARG A 681 39.10 -83.02 -26.73
N GLU A 682 37.95 -82.34 -26.77
CA GLU A 682 36.81 -82.76 -27.60
C GLU A 682 37.14 -82.70 -29.09
N ASP A 683 37.82 -81.65 -29.55
CA ASP A 683 38.19 -81.49 -30.96
C ASP A 683 39.18 -82.59 -31.39
N ALA A 684 40.19 -82.89 -30.58
CA ALA A 684 41.11 -84.01 -30.83
C ALA A 684 40.38 -85.38 -30.89
N LEU A 685 39.41 -85.62 -29.99
CA LEU A 685 38.59 -86.84 -30.02
C LEU A 685 37.68 -86.90 -31.26
N ARG A 686 37.15 -85.77 -31.73
CA ARG A 686 36.35 -85.70 -32.97
C ARG A 686 37.19 -86.05 -34.19
N ASP A 687 38.43 -85.57 -34.25
CA ASP A 687 39.36 -85.92 -35.33
C ASP A 687 39.70 -87.43 -35.32
N GLU A 688 40.02 -88.00 -34.14
CA GLU A 688 40.24 -89.45 -33.97
C GLU A 688 39.02 -90.28 -34.40
N PHE A 689 37.81 -89.90 -33.98
CA PHE A 689 36.57 -90.57 -34.41
C PHE A 689 36.32 -90.42 -35.92
N SER A 690 36.69 -89.29 -36.54
CA SER A 690 36.54 -89.09 -37.99
C SER A 690 37.47 -89.98 -38.80
N SER A 691 38.73 -90.16 -38.35
CA SER A 691 39.69 -91.07 -38.97
C SER A 691 39.21 -92.52 -38.84
N ALA A 692 38.79 -92.92 -37.65
CA ALA A 692 38.27 -94.26 -37.40
C ALA A 692 37.01 -94.57 -38.22
N LEU A 693 36.15 -93.58 -38.49
CA LEU A 693 35.00 -93.74 -39.39
C LEU A 693 35.44 -93.91 -40.86
N ALA A 694 36.41 -93.12 -41.33
CA ALA A 694 36.94 -93.25 -42.69
C ALA A 694 37.61 -94.62 -42.93
N ASP A 695 38.44 -95.07 -42.00
CA ASP A 695 39.06 -96.41 -42.01
C ASP A 695 38.00 -97.52 -42.07
N LYS A 696 36.89 -97.36 -41.33
CA LYS A 696 35.79 -98.34 -41.33
C LYS A 696 34.95 -98.28 -42.59
N GLU A 697 34.77 -97.12 -43.24
CA GLU A 697 34.14 -97.06 -44.56
C GLU A 697 34.97 -97.75 -45.64
N GLU A 698 36.30 -97.64 -45.61
CA GLU A 698 37.18 -98.37 -46.53
C GLU A 698 37.16 -99.88 -46.24
N GLU A 699 37.19 -100.28 -44.97
CA GLU A 699 37.03 -101.68 -44.56
C GLU A 699 35.64 -102.25 -44.97
N ILE A 700 34.59 -101.43 -44.98
CA ILE A 700 33.26 -101.80 -45.48
C ILE A 700 33.24 -101.93 -47.01
N LYS A 701 33.91 -101.03 -47.76
CA LYS A 701 34.03 -101.12 -49.23
C LYS A 701 34.77 -102.39 -49.66
N ASP A 702 35.91 -102.69 -49.02
CA ASP A 702 36.67 -103.92 -49.26
C ASP A 702 35.85 -105.18 -48.90
N LYS A 703 35.14 -105.18 -47.77
CA LYS A 703 34.23 -106.28 -47.40
C LYS A 703 33.07 -106.44 -48.37
N ALA A 704 32.45 -105.35 -48.85
CA ALA A 704 31.36 -105.39 -49.82
C ALA A 704 31.82 -105.96 -51.17
N TYR A 705 32.97 -105.53 -51.68
CA TYR A 705 33.59 -106.08 -52.89
C TYR A 705 33.91 -107.59 -52.75
N LYS A 706 34.39 -108.00 -51.57
CA LYS A 706 34.59 -109.43 -51.25
C LYS A 706 33.28 -110.21 -51.11
N LEU A 707 32.19 -109.56 -50.70
CA LEU A 707 30.85 -110.14 -50.59
C LEU A 707 30.25 -110.37 -51.99
N GLU A 708 30.28 -109.38 -52.88
CA GLU A 708 29.86 -109.50 -54.28
C GLU A 708 30.66 -110.61 -55.02
N GLN A 709 31.98 -110.67 -54.80
CA GLN A 709 32.83 -111.73 -55.34
C GLN A 709 32.57 -113.11 -54.69
N ALA A 710 31.97 -113.17 -53.50
CA ALA A 710 31.52 -114.40 -52.87
C ALA A 710 30.13 -114.83 -53.35
N GLU A 711 29.21 -113.90 -53.61
CA GLU A 711 27.88 -114.17 -54.16
C GLU A 711 27.94 -114.78 -55.57
N GLN A 712 28.84 -114.26 -56.42
CA GLN A 712 29.12 -114.85 -57.73
C GLN A 712 29.66 -116.30 -57.64
N ARG A 713 30.34 -116.66 -56.54
CA ARG A 713 30.82 -118.03 -56.26
C ARG A 713 29.77 -118.90 -55.56
N LEU A 714 28.87 -118.31 -54.75
CA LEU A 714 27.72 -119.01 -54.16
C LEU A 714 26.76 -119.50 -55.25
N ALA A 715 26.52 -118.70 -56.29
CA ALA A 715 25.69 -119.09 -57.43
C ALA A 715 26.19 -120.35 -58.15
N THR A 716 27.50 -120.64 -58.11
CA THR A 716 28.10 -121.86 -58.67
C THR A 716 28.24 -123.00 -57.65
N LEU A 717 28.48 -122.72 -56.37
CA LEU A 717 28.64 -123.73 -55.31
C LEU A 717 27.32 -124.27 -54.72
N THR A 718 26.18 -123.63 -55.01
CA THR A 718 24.85 -124.06 -54.55
C THR A 718 24.44 -125.45 -55.08
N LEU A 719 25.14 -126.00 -56.07
CA LEU A 719 24.88 -127.34 -56.62
C LEU A 719 25.44 -128.50 -55.77
N GLU A 720 26.45 -128.28 -54.92
CA GLU A 720 27.21 -129.38 -54.29
C GLU A 720 27.18 -129.44 -52.75
N LEU A 721 27.11 -128.31 -52.03
CA LEU A 721 27.42 -128.32 -50.59
C LEU A 721 26.25 -128.74 -49.67
N ARG A 722 25.73 -129.96 -49.86
CA ARG A 722 24.76 -130.59 -48.95
C ARG A 722 25.39 -131.21 -47.69
N THR A 723 26.70 -131.04 -47.48
CA THR A 723 27.50 -131.68 -46.40
C THR A 723 28.74 -130.86 -46.00
N ALA A 724 28.68 -130.01 -44.95
CA ALA A 724 29.87 -129.41 -44.29
C ALA A 724 29.57 -128.69 -42.95
N ASP A 725 28.76 -129.26 -42.05
CA ASP A 725 28.33 -128.59 -40.80
C ASP A 725 29.39 -128.68 -39.67
N SER A 726 30.53 -127.99 -39.81
CA SER A 726 31.68 -128.22 -38.90
C SER A 726 32.69 -127.07 -38.72
N LYS A 727 32.26 -125.82 -38.50
CA LYS A 727 33.17 -124.69 -38.15
C LYS A 727 32.79 -123.83 -36.93
N VAL A 728 31.96 -124.33 -36.02
CA VAL A 728 31.57 -123.63 -34.77
C VAL A 728 32.69 -123.69 -33.70
N ARG A 729 33.89 -123.18 -34.02
CA ARG A 729 35.04 -123.03 -33.10
C ARG A 729 35.95 -121.86 -33.50
N ASN A 730 35.52 -120.61 -33.29
CA ASN A 730 36.48 -119.49 -33.31
C ASN A 730 36.15 -118.26 -32.42
N TYR A 731 35.19 -118.37 -31.50
CA TYR A 731 34.82 -117.28 -30.57
C TYR A 731 35.67 -117.21 -29.29
N GLY A 732 36.89 -117.77 -29.30
CA GLY A 732 37.76 -117.84 -28.12
C GLY A 732 38.64 -116.62 -27.90
N LEU A 733 38.96 -115.86 -28.95
CA LEU A 733 40.01 -114.82 -28.93
C LEU A 733 39.48 -113.41 -28.67
N GLU A 734 38.26 -113.11 -29.12
CA GLU A 734 37.61 -111.80 -28.95
C GLU A 734 37.30 -111.52 -27.47
N VAL A 735 36.89 -112.55 -26.72
CA VAL A 735 36.57 -112.46 -25.28
C VAL A 735 37.80 -112.15 -24.42
N SER A 736 39.02 -112.45 -24.89
CA SER A 736 40.26 -112.07 -24.21
C SER A 736 40.64 -110.60 -24.43
N ALA A 737 40.36 -110.01 -25.60
CA ALA A 737 40.70 -108.62 -25.90
C ALA A 737 39.86 -107.65 -25.06
N LEU A 738 38.53 -107.83 -25.06
CA LEU A 738 37.58 -106.99 -24.32
C LEU A 738 37.86 -106.93 -22.81
N LYS A 739 38.47 -107.99 -22.24
CA LYS A 739 38.86 -108.01 -20.82
C LYS A 739 40.05 -107.09 -20.47
N VAL A 740 40.86 -106.70 -21.45
CA VAL A 740 41.97 -105.76 -21.24
C VAL A 740 41.46 -104.33 -21.28
N GLU A 741 40.63 -103.98 -22.26
CA GLU A 741 40.01 -102.65 -22.37
C GLU A 741 39.19 -102.29 -21.13
N ILE A 742 38.39 -103.22 -20.62
CA ILE A 742 37.60 -103.03 -19.38
C ILE A 742 38.49 -102.71 -18.17
N LYS A 743 39.73 -103.23 -18.13
CA LYS A 743 40.67 -102.95 -17.04
C LYS A 743 41.29 -101.56 -17.17
N GLU A 744 41.71 -101.15 -18.37
CA GLU A 744 42.21 -99.79 -18.60
C GLU A 744 41.14 -98.72 -18.35
N LEU A 745 39.89 -98.97 -18.75
CA LEU A 745 38.78 -98.06 -18.49
C LEU A 745 38.49 -97.90 -17.00
N GLY A 746 38.65 -98.97 -16.20
CA GLY A 746 38.55 -98.91 -14.74
C GLY A 746 39.63 -98.01 -14.12
N GLU A 747 40.89 -98.18 -14.51
CA GLU A 747 42.02 -97.39 -13.99
C GLU A 747 41.92 -95.90 -14.38
N ARG A 748 41.40 -95.60 -15.57
CA ARG A 748 41.08 -94.21 -15.99
C ARG A 748 39.93 -93.62 -15.17
N LEU A 749 38.90 -94.41 -14.84
CA LEU A 749 37.76 -93.96 -14.03
C LEU A 749 38.18 -93.58 -12.59
N GLU A 750 39.05 -94.38 -11.96
CA GLU A 750 39.56 -94.09 -10.61
C GLU A 750 40.38 -92.78 -10.57
N HIS A 751 41.19 -92.52 -11.60
CA HIS A 751 41.96 -91.26 -11.70
C HIS A 751 41.06 -90.02 -11.87
N ILE A 752 39.98 -90.13 -12.65
CA ILE A 752 38.99 -89.06 -12.83
C ILE A 752 38.18 -88.85 -11.53
N ASN A 753 37.83 -89.91 -10.81
CA ASN A 753 37.16 -89.82 -9.52
C ASN A 753 38.05 -89.14 -8.45
N ALA A 754 39.35 -89.48 -8.40
CA ALA A 754 40.30 -88.86 -7.48
C ALA A 754 40.48 -87.35 -7.72
N THR A 755 40.46 -86.90 -8.98
CA THR A 755 40.57 -85.48 -9.35
C THR A 755 39.26 -84.71 -9.13
N ALA A 756 38.10 -85.33 -9.39
CA ALA A 756 36.81 -84.76 -8.99
C ALA A 756 36.75 -84.52 -7.47
N GLN A 757 37.23 -85.48 -6.67
CA GLN A 757 37.31 -85.37 -5.21
C GLN A 757 38.32 -84.33 -4.70
N SER A 758 39.30 -83.86 -5.50
CA SER A 758 40.11 -82.69 -5.12
C SER A 758 39.36 -81.38 -5.38
N PHE A 759 38.69 -81.22 -6.52
CA PHE A 759 37.90 -80.03 -6.81
C PHE A 759 36.72 -79.86 -5.83
N GLU A 760 36.08 -80.97 -5.41
CA GLU A 760 35.03 -80.92 -4.37
C GLU A 760 35.55 -80.44 -3.00
N ARG A 761 36.84 -80.64 -2.71
CA ARG A 761 37.48 -80.11 -1.49
C ARG A 761 37.83 -78.63 -1.62
N GLU A 762 38.35 -78.19 -2.76
CA GLU A 762 38.59 -76.76 -3.02
C GLU A 762 37.28 -75.96 -3.01
N ALA A 763 36.21 -76.48 -3.62
CA ALA A 763 34.88 -75.87 -3.59
C ALA A 763 34.35 -75.68 -2.15
N LYS A 764 34.55 -76.68 -1.27
CA LYS A 764 34.15 -76.59 0.15
C LYS A 764 34.99 -75.58 0.95
N ILE A 765 36.24 -75.36 0.59
CA ILE A 765 37.08 -74.31 1.20
C ILE A 765 36.59 -72.92 0.75
N LEU A 766 36.35 -72.73 -0.55
CA LEU A 766 35.84 -71.45 -1.09
C LEU A 766 34.45 -71.09 -0.54
N GLU A 767 33.57 -72.08 -0.36
CA GLU A 767 32.26 -71.85 0.26
C GLU A 767 32.38 -71.45 1.75
N GLN A 768 33.38 -71.99 2.48
CA GLN A 768 33.68 -71.57 3.86
C GLN A 768 34.29 -70.15 3.92
N GLU A 769 35.20 -69.79 3.02
CA GLU A 769 35.73 -68.43 2.91
C GLU A 769 34.63 -67.41 2.58
N LYS A 770 33.73 -67.75 1.64
CA LYS A 770 32.55 -66.97 1.30
C LYS A 770 31.65 -66.75 2.53
N VAL A 771 31.28 -67.80 3.27
CA VAL A 771 30.43 -67.67 4.47
C VAL A 771 31.12 -66.83 5.56
N HIS A 772 32.44 -66.95 5.71
CA HIS A 772 33.20 -66.13 6.64
C HIS A 772 33.23 -64.64 6.25
N LEU A 773 33.40 -64.34 4.95
CA LEU A 773 33.31 -62.97 4.42
C LEU A 773 31.90 -62.40 4.55
N GLU A 774 30.86 -63.17 4.21
CA GLU A 774 29.46 -62.77 4.37
C GLU A 774 29.13 -62.41 5.84
N GLN A 775 29.57 -63.21 6.81
CA GLN A 775 29.43 -62.88 8.23
C GLN A 775 30.19 -61.61 8.62
N LYS A 776 31.44 -61.46 8.18
CA LYS A 776 32.28 -60.29 8.48
C LYS A 776 31.70 -58.98 7.96
N TYR A 777 31.18 -58.98 6.73
CA TYR A 777 30.54 -57.79 6.17
C TYR A 777 29.17 -57.49 6.81
N ARG A 778 28.43 -58.51 7.28
CA ARG A 778 27.14 -58.30 7.97
C ARG A 778 27.26 -57.39 9.20
N SER A 779 28.26 -57.64 10.05
CA SER A 779 28.53 -56.79 11.22
C SER A 779 28.95 -55.35 10.89
N GLU A 780 29.46 -55.09 9.68
CA GLU A 780 29.78 -53.73 9.22
C GLU A 780 28.58 -53.06 8.52
N PHE A 781 27.66 -53.84 7.93
CA PHE A 781 26.35 -53.34 7.46
C PHE A 781 25.49 -52.86 8.62
N ASP A 782 25.33 -53.68 9.67
CA ASP A 782 24.58 -53.31 10.88
C ASP A 782 25.13 -52.00 11.48
N ARG A 783 26.47 -51.86 11.48
CA ARG A 783 27.19 -50.68 11.97
C ARG A 783 27.01 -49.44 11.07
N PHE A 784 26.90 -49.63 9.75
CA PHE A 784 26.63 -48.54 8.81
C PHE A 784 25.20 -48.01 8.95
N GLU A 785 24.20 -48.87 9.13
CA GLU A 785 22.82 -48.43 9.41
C GLU A 785 22.75 -47.65 10.73
N ASP A 786 23.45 -48.12 11.77
CA ASP A 786 23.51 -47.46 13.08
C ASP A 786 24.15 -46.04 13.00
N VAL A 787 25.18 -45.85 12.18
CA VAL A 787 25.74 -44.51 11.86
C VAL A 787 24.75 -43.66 11.06
N GLN A 788 24.06 -44.25 10.08
CA GLN A 788 23.09 -43.53 9.24
C GLN A 788 21.88 -43.03 10.04
N ASP A 789 21.41 -43.79 11.04
CA ASP A 789 20.30 -43.38 11.91
C ASP A 789 20.72 -42.34 12.96
N ARG A 790 21.96 -42.38 13.46
CA ARG A 790 22.54 -41.29 14.25
C ARG A 790 22.56 -39.98 13.46
N TYR A 791 23.02 -40.01 12.19
CA TYR A 791 22.99 -38.85 11.30
C TYR A 791 21.56 -38.30 11.10
N LYS A 792 20.58 -39.16 10.79
CA LYS A 792 19.17 -38.76 10.68
C LYS A 792 18.64 -38.16 11.99
N SER A 793 19.12 -38.59 13.15
CA SER A 793 18.74 -38.03 14.45
C SER A 793 19.34 -36.64 14.68
N ALA A 794 20.63 -36.45 14.40
CA ALA A 794 21.30 -35.15 14.48
C ALA A 794 20.66 -34.13 13.52
N GLU A 795 20.30 -34.53 12.29
CA GLU A 795 19.63 -33.66 11.32
C GLU A 795 18.25 -33.17 11.84
N ARG A 796 17.47 -34.05 12.49
CA ARG A 796 16.21 -33.69 13.16
C ARG A 796 16.41 -32.79 14.38
N GLU A 797 17.53 -32.90 15.08
CA GLU A 797 17.89 -32.03 16.21
C GLU A 797 18.29 -30.62 15.74
N ALA A 798 19.15 -30.54 14.71
CA ALA A 798 19.55 -29.29 14.09
C ALA A 798 18.36 -28.49 13.54
N LYS A 799 17.39 -29.16 12.89
CA LYS A 799 16.14 -28.53 12.40
C LYS A 799 15.31 -27.91 13.54
N ARG A 800 15.12 -28.65 14.64
CA ARG A 800 14.42 -28.14 15.85
C ARG A 800 15.18 -26.98 16.50
N ALA A 801 16.52 -26.99 16.45
CA ALA A 801 17.34 -25.87 16.93
C ALA A 801 17.20 -24.61 16.05
N THR A 802 17.14 -24.74 14.72
CA THR A 802 16.87 -23.60 13.83
C THR A 802 15.51 -22.98 14.07
N GLU A 803 14.44 -23.78 14.16
CA GLU A 803 13.07 -23.29 14.40
C GLU A 803 12.96 -22.48 15.70
N LEU A 804 13.62 -22.93 16.78
CA LEU A 804 13.68 -22.22 18.05
C LEU A 804 14.46 -20.90 17.96
N ALA A 805 15.54 -20.86 17.17
CA ALA A 805 16.33 -19.64 16.94
C ALA A 805 15.59 -18.62 16.05
N ASP A 806 14.91 -19.08 14.99
CA ASP A 806 14.07 -18.24 14.13
C ASP A 806 12.90 -17.63 14.90
N LYS A 807 12.21 -18.43 15.72
CA LYS A 807 11.14 -17.94 16.59
C LYS A 807 11.63 -16.89 17.59
N ALA A 808 12.78 -17.13 18.24
CA ALA A 808 13.38 -16.16 19.16
C ALA A 808 13.80 -14.85 18.45
N ARG A 809 14.30 -14.92 17.21
CA ARG A 809 14.60 -13.73 16.40
C ARG A 809 13.34 -12.95 15.99
N ALA A 810 12.23 -13.64 15.71
CA ALA A 810 10.93 -13.00 15.45
C ALA A 810 10.36 -12.30 16.70
N GLU A 811 10.43 -12.95 17.87
CA GLU A 811 10.05 -12.39 19.17
C GLU A 811 10.85 -11.10 19.49
N ALA A 812 12.17 -11.12 19.28
CA ALA A 812 13.02 -9.94 19.49
C ALA A 812 12.75 -8.79 18.48
N ALA A 813 12.40 -9.10 17.23
CA ALA A 813 12.06 -8.10 16.22
C ALA A 813 10.74 -7.38 16.53
N ALA A 814 9.75 -8.07 17.12
CA ALA A 814 8.50 -7.48 17.56
C ALA A 814 8.72 -6.44 18.68
N ALA A 815 9.46 -6.82 19.73
CA ALA A 815 9.78 -5.93 20.85
C ALA A 815 10.55 -4.66 20.40
N LEU A 816 11.45 -4.79 19.42
CA LEU A 816 12.17 -3.63 18.86
C LEU A 816 11.24 -2.64 18.14
N LYS A 817 10.20 -3.14 17.45
CA LYS A 817 9.21 -2.29 16.78
C LYS A 817 8.39 -1.49 17.80
N GLU A 818 7.95 -2.14 18.88
CA GLU A 818 7.15 -1.50 19.94
C GLU A 818 7.93 -0.38 20.66
N LYS A 819 9.22 -0.61 20.97
CA LYS A 819 10.11 0.44 21.50
C LYS A 819 10.17 1.68 20.61
N ASN A 820 10.29 1.51 19.29
CA ASN A 820 10.39 2.63 18.35
C ASN A 820 9.08 3.44 18.27
N GLU A 821 7.93 2.78 18.34
CA GLU A 821 6.60 3.43 18.37
C GLU A 821 6.42 4.28 19.63
N ILE A 822 6.84 3.76 20.80
CA ILE A 822 6.82 4.49 22.08
C ILE A 822 7.75 5.72 22.04
N GLN A 823 8.97 5.59 21.51
CA GLN A 823 9.89 6.72 21.39
C GLN A 823 9.36 7.85 20.49
N ARG A 824 8.67 7.52 19.38
CA ARG A 824 8.00 8.52 18.52
C ARG A 824 6.94 9.32 19.32
N LEU A 825 6.08 8.62 20.05
CA LEU A 825 5.01 9.25 20.84
C LEU A 825 5.56 10.14 21.97
N ALA A 826 6.69 9.76 22.58
CA ALA A 826 7.37 10.61 23.57
C ALA A 826 7.90 11.91 22.96
N MET A 827 8.54 11.83 21.78
CA MET A 827 9.09 12.99 21.07
C MET A 827 7.99 13.97 20.61
N GLU A 828 6.85 13.45 20.13
CA GLU A 828 5.67 14.26 19.78
C GLU A 828 5.09 15.03 20.99
N ARG A 829 5.17 14.46 22.21
CA ARG A 829 4.73 15.13 23.44
C ARG A 829 5.73 16.15 23.96
N LEU A 830 7.04 15.91 23.84
CA LEU A 830 8.07 16.90 24.18
C LEU A 830 7.88 18.19 23.36
N ALA A 831 7.65 18.07 22.05
CA ALA A 831 7.44 19.20 21.16
C ALA A 831 6.17 20.03 21.50
N GLN A 832 5.15 19.39 22.09
CA GLN A 832 3.95 20.10 22.59
C GLN A 832 4.26 20.92 23.85
N ILE A 833 5.10 20.40 24.76
CA ILE A 833 5.52 21.10 25.97
C ILE A 833 6.41 22.31 25.63
N GLU A 834 7.41 22.14 24.76
CA GLU A 834 8.24 23.28 24.31
C GLU A 834 7.40 24.40 23.68
N LYS A 835 6.36 24.06 22.91
CA LYS A 835 5.47 25.04 22.29
C LYS A 835 4.61 25.78 23.32
N ALA A 836 4.20 25.11 24.40
CA ALA A 836 3.49 25.72 25.51
C ALA A 836 4.40 26.65 26.33
N ASP A 837 5.63 26.22 26.63
CA ASP A 837 6.58 27.02 27.40
C ASP A 837 6.99 28.30 26.66
N ARG A 838 7.27 28.23 25.35
CA ARG A 838 7.53 29.43 24.53
C ARG A 838 6.33 30.41 24.48
N ALA A 839 5.10 29.91 24.64
CA ALA A 839 3.92 30.75 24.76
C ALA A 839 3.81 31.38 26.16
N ILE A 840 4.17 30.65 27.22
CA ILE A 840 4.25 31.16 28.59
C ILE A 840 5.28 32.29 28.67
N GLU A 841 6.51 32.10 28.18
CA GLU A 841 7.54 33.16 28.19
C GLU A 841 7.07 34.44 27.48
N LYS A 842 6.29 34.32 26.41
CA LYS A 842 5.73 35.47 25.69
C LYS A 842 4.71 36.21 26.56
N LEU A 843 3.81 35.49 27.22
CA LEU A 843 2.84 36.05 28.17
C LEU A 843 3.52 36.63 29.43
N GLU A 844 4.67 36.11 29.86
CA GLU A 844 5.46 36.66 30.97
C GLU A 844 6.06 38.02 30.63
N ARG A 845 6.69 38.16 29.46
CA ARG A 845 7.21 39.43 28.95
C ARG A 845 6.09 40.45 28.78
N GLU A 846 5.00 40.07 28.10
CA GLU A 846 3.83 40.95 27.90
C GLU A 846 3.20 41.42 29.21
N ARG A 847 3.22 40.58 30.26
CA ARG A 847 2.82 40.96 31.62
C ARG A 847 3.81 41.92 32.27
N GLU A 848 5.11 41.71 32.12
CA GLU A 848 6.14 42.58 32.71
C GLU A 848 6.13 43.96 32.05
N ASP A 849 6.11 44.04 30.71
CA ASP A 849 5.99 45.28 29.95
C ASP A 849 4.75 46.11 30.40
N LEU A 850 3.60 45.44 30.57
CA LEU A 850 2.37 46.05 31.08
C LEU A 850 2.46 46.45 32.56
N GLY A 851 3.10 45.65 33.41
CA GLY A 851 3.30 45.98 34.83
C GLY A 851 4.18 47.21 35.02
N ASP A 852 5.23 47.31 34.21
CA ASP A 852 6.11 48.47 34.16
C ASP A 852 5.39 49.70 33.59
N GLU A 853 4.48 49.53 32.62
CA GLU A 853 3.61 50.59 32.11
C GLU A 853 2.60 51.10 33.16
N VAL A 854 1.88 50.18 33.83
CA VAL A 854 1.03 50.50 34.99
C VAL A 854 1.82 51.28 36.04
N GLY A 855 3.02 50.81 36.39
CA GLY A 855 3.91 51.47 37.34
C GLY A 855 4.40 52.85 36.87
N ARG A 856 4.61 53.07 35.56
CA ARG A 856 4.94 54.41 35.00
C ARG A 856 3.75 55.36 35.12
N TYR A 857 2.54 54.95 34.74
CA TYR A 857 1.35 55.80 34.83
C TYR A 857 0.97 56.13 36.27
N HIS A 858 1.06 55.16 37.20
CA HIS A 858 0.77 55.40 38.62
C HIS A 858 1.75 56.40 39.27
N ARG A 859 3.05 56.34 38.91
CA ARG A 859 4.04 57.34 39.32
C ARG A 859 3.71 58.72 38.76
N ALA A 860 3.42 58.81 37.46
CA ALA A 860 3.04 60.09 36.81
C ALA A 860 1.75 60.70 37.40
N GLU A 861 0.77 59.88 37.79
CA GLU A 861 -0.44 60.30 38.48
C GLU A 861 -0.13 60.85 39.88
N LYS A 862 0.69 60.14 40.67
CA LYS A 862 1.10 60.55 42.01
C LYS A 862 1.93 61.83 41.98
N ASP A 863 2.84 61.97 41.02
CA ASP A 863 3.64 63.17 40.80
C ASP A 863 2.76 64.36 40.37
N ALA A 864 1.75 64.14 39.51
CA ALA A 864 0.79 65.17 39.14
C ALA A 864 -0.03 65.67 40.34
N ARG A 865 -0.58 64.76 41.16
CA ARG A 865 -1.27 65.10 42.41
C ARG A 865 -0.35 65.86 43.38
N SER A 866 0.90 65.43 43.52
CA SER A 866 1.90 66.12 44.36
C SER A 866 2.24 67.51 43.82
N LYS A 867 2.25 67.70 42.50
CA LYS A 867 2.48 69.00 41.86
C LYS A 867 1.34 69.98 42.13
N VAL A 868 0.09 69.51 42.03
CA VAL A 868 -1.11 70.30 42.35
C VAL A 868 -1.09 70.74 43.81
N ALA A 869 -0.88 69.82 44.76
CA ALA A 869 -0.84 70.16 46.18
C ALA A 869 0.25 71.19 46.56
N MET A 870 1.40 71.17 45.88
CA MET A 870 2.44 72.21 46.06
C MET A 870 2.03 73.57 45.47
N LEU A 871 1.33 73.59 44.33
CA LEU A 871 0.85 74.83 43.72
C LEU A 871 -0.29 75.45 44.55
N GLU A 872 -1.20 74.63 45.08
CA GLU A 872 -2.25 75.07 46.01
C GLU A 872 -1.66 75.71 47.27
N ALA A 873 -0.66 75.07 47.89
CA ALA A 873 0.04 75.62 49.06
C ALA A 873 0.77 76.95 48.76
N GLN A 874 1.42 77.07 47.60
CA GLN A 874 2.07 78.32 47.18
C GLN A 874 1.07 79.45 46.89
N VAL A 875 -0.14 79.13 46.42
CA VAL A 875 -1.22 80.10 46.23
C VAL A 875 -1.82 80.52 47.57
N GLU A 876 -2.02 79.59 48.51
CA GLU A 876 -2.52 79.91 49.86
C GLU A 876 -1.52 80.78 50.67
N GLU A 877 -0.22 80.65 50.42
CA GLU A 877 0.83 81.53 50.95
C GLU A 877 0.75 82.94 50.34
N ARG A 878 0.62 83.05 49.01
CA ARG A 878 0.47 84.33 48.28
C ARG A 878 -0.81 85.08 48.68
N GLU A 879 -1.92 84.39 48.87
CA GLU A 879 -3.19 84.99 49.28
C GLU A 879 -3.07 85.61 50.69
N LYS A 880 -2.31 84.99 51.61
CA LYS A 880 -1.99 85.56 52.94
C LYS A 880 -1.03 86.75 52.87
N GLU A 881 -0.04 86.75 51.98
CA GLU A 881 0.83 87.92 51.73
C GLU A 881 0.01 89.13 51.24
N ILE A 882 -0.94 88.91 50.32
CA ILE A 882 -1.83 89.95 49.80
C ILE A 882 -2.77 90.50 50.89
N GLU A 883 -3.35 89.65 51.73
CA GLU A 883 -4.23 90.08 52.82
C GLU A 883 -3.49 90.93 53.88
N MET A 884 -2.23 90.59 54.20
CA MET A 884 -1.38 91.42 55.06
C MET A 884 -1.09 92.80 54.46
N LEU A 885 -0.81 92.88 53.15
CA LEU A 885 -0.55 94.15 52.45
C LEU A 885 -1.79 95.06 52.41
N LEU A 886 -2.98 94.48 52.18
CA LEU A 886 -4.26 95.22 52.22
C LEU A 886 -4.56 95.80 53.60
N LYS A 887 -4.21 95.07 54.67
CA LYS A 887 -4.39 95.51 56.06
C LYS A 887 -3.53 96.74 56.38
N SER A 888 -2.24 96.69 56.02
CA SER A 888 -1.29 97.81 56.15
C SER A 888 -1.74 99.07 55.38
N ASN A 889 -2.28 98.91 54.17
CA ASN A 889 -2.76 100.06 53.38
C ASN A 889 -3.94 100.78 54.02
N ASN A 890 -4.86 100.05 54.66
CA ASN A 890 -6.00 100.63 55.36
C ASN A 890 -5.59 101.41 56.62
N GLU A 891 -4.52 101.01 57.32
CA GLU A 891 -3.97 101.76 58.45
C GLU A 891 -3.36 103.11 57.99
N GLN A 892 -2.72 103.16 56.82
CA GLN A 892 -2.23 104.41 56.22
C GLN A 892 -3.36 105.34 55.74
N ARG A 893 -4.52 104.79 55.34
CA ARG A 893 -5.71 105.58 54.99
C ARG A 893 -6.38 106.23 56.21
N ALA A 894 -6.28 105.61 57.39
CA ALA A 894 -6.84 106.19 58.61
C ALA A 894 -6.11 107.48 59.05
N SER A 895 -4.77 107.50 58.98
CA SER A 895 -3.98 108.69 59.38
C SER A 895 -4.13 109.87 58.43
N THR A 896 -4.36 109.62 57.13
CA THR A 896 -4.58 110.70 56.15
C THR A 896 -5.93 111.39 56.33
N VAL A 897 -6.96 110.70 56.83
CA VAL A 897 -8.25 111.33 57.19
C VAL A 897 -8.10 112.29 58.38
N GLN A 898 -7.38 111.89 59.44
CA GLN A 898 -7.13 112.77 60.60
C GLN A 898 -6.41 114.08 60.24
N VAL A 899 -5.49 114.05 59.27
CA VAL A 899 -4.81 115.27 58.79
C VAL A 899 -5.79 116.20 58.07
N LEU A 900 -6.72 115.66 57.27
CA LEU A 900 -7.73 116.45 56.56
C LEU A 900 -8.77 117.09 57.50
N GLU A 901 -9.14 116.41 58.59
CA GLU A 901 -10.02 117.00 59.62
C GLU A 901 -9.37 118.22 60.30
N SER A 902 -8.07 118.14 60.64
CA SER A 902 -7.34 119.27 61.23
C SER A 902 -7.23 120.50 60.30
N LEU A 903 -7.14 120.26 58.98
CA LEU A 903 -7.13 121.33 57.97
C LEU A 903 -8.52 121.97 57.81
N LEU A 904 -9.60 121.19 57.91
CA LEU A 904 -10.96 121.72 57.88
C LEU A 904 -11.27 122.61 59.09
N GLU A 905 -10.71 122.28 60.26
CA GLU A 905 -10.87 123.06 61.49
C GLU A 905 -10.15 124.42 61.41
N THR A 906 -8.98 124.48 60.78
CA THR A 906 -8.22 125.74 60.58
C THR A 906 -8.85 126.67 59.55
N GLU A 907 -9.50 126.17 58.49
CA GLU A 907 -10.25 127.01 57.53
C GLU A 907 -11.44 127.71 58.20
N ARG A 908 -12.16 126.99 59.07
CA ARG A 908 -13.27 127.55 59.88
C ARG A 908 -12.81 128.64 60.84
N ALA A 909 -11.65 128.47 61.48
CA ALA A 909 -11.06 129.49 62.34
C ALA A 909 -10.75 130.78 61.54
N ALA A 910 -10.09 130.66 60.38
CA ALA A 910 -9.74 131.79 59.53
C ALA A 910 -10.96 132.58 59.03
N ARG A 911 -12.08 131.90 58.72
CA ARG A 911 -13.34 132.59 58.37
C ARG A 911 -13.87 133.47 59.49
N SER A 912 -13.82 133.02 60.75
CA SER A 912 -14.30 133.83 61.88
C SER A 912 -13.48 135.12 62.06
N GLU A 913 -12.16 135.04 61.86
CA GLU A 913 -11.25 136.19 62.00
C GLU A 913 -11.41 137.21 60.87
N ALA A 914 -11.87 136.78 59.69
CA ALA A 914 -12.26 137.66 58.59
C ALA A 914 -13.59 138.37 58.88
N THR A 915 -14.59 137.66 59.43
CA THR A 915 -15.89 138.23 59.80
C THR A 915 -15.75 139.31 60.87
N ASN A 916 -14.98 139.05 61.93
CA ASN A 916 -14.75 140.01 63.03
C ASN A 916 -14.09 141.32 62.54
N ARG A 917 -13.24 141.26 61.51
CA ARG A 917 -12.65 142.47 60.89
C ARG A 917 -13.66 143.29 60.09
N ALA A 918 -14.67 142.66 59.48
CA ALA A 918 -15.72 143.37 58.77
C ALA A 918 -16.65 144.14 59.74
N GLU A 919 -17.02 143.53 60.87
CA GLU A 919 -17.86 144.16 61.89
C GLU A 919 -17.17 145.38 62.55
N ALA A 920 -15.86 145.28 62.82
CA ALA A 920 -15.07 146.38 63.35
C ALA A 920 -15.06 147.62 62.44
N LEU A 921 -14.98 147.42 61.11
CA LEU A 921 -15.07 148.52 60.13
C LEU A 921 -16.49 149.11 60.04
N SER A 922 -17.52 148.28 60.19
CA SER A 922 -18.92 148.73 60.20
C SER A 922 -19.23 149.65 61.38
N LEU A 923 -18.73 149.32 62.58
CA LEU A 923 -18.86 150.17 63.77
C LEU A 923 -18.15 151.53 63.60
N GLN A 924 -17.02 151.55 62.89
CA GLN A 924 -16.25 152.79 62.66
C GLN A 924 -16.98 153.75 61.70
N LEU A 925 -17.70 153.22 60.70
CA LEU A 925 -18.60 154.00 59.82
C LEU A 925 -19.84 154.51 60.55
N GLN A 926 -20.42 153.72 61.46
CA GLN A 926 -21.59 154.16 62.23
C GLN A 926 -21.25 155.34 63.16
N ALA A 927 -20.02 155.36 63.71
CA ALA A 927 -19.51 156.44 64.56
C ALA A 927 -19.19 157.75 63.80
N THR A 928 -18.92 157.71 62.48
CA THR A 928 -18.78 158.92 61.67
C THR A 928 -20.14 159.47 61.23
N GLN A 929 -21.11 158.60 60.90
CA GLN A 929 -22.47 159.00 60.53
C GLN A 929 -23.15 159.82 61.65
N GLY A 930 -23.09 159.36 62.91
CA GLY A 930 -23.72 160.04 64.05
C GLY A 930 -23.17 161.45 64.38
N LYS A 931 -22.01 161.84 63.82
CA LYS A 931 -21.49 163.22 63.91
C LYS A 931 -22.06 164.14 62.82
N LEU A 932 -22.56 163.58 61.73
CA LEU A 932 -23.19 164.31 60.63
C LEU A 932 -24.59 164.79 61.02
N ASP A 933 -25.40 163.88 61.58
CA ASP A 933 -26.79 164.13 61.96
C ASP A 933 -26.94 165.23 63.03
N LEU A 934 -26.00 165.30 63.98
CA LEU A 934 -26.03 166.28 65.08
C LEU A 934 -25.91 167.74 64.58
N LEU A 935 -25.14 168.00 63.53
CA LEU A 935 -25.03 169.33 62.93
C LEU A 935 -26.25 169.67 62.04
N GLN A 936 -26.80 168.66 61.37
CA GLN A 936 -28.03 168.82 60.57
C GLN A 936 -29.25 169.12 61.45
N GLN A 937 -29.27 168.60 62.68
CA GLN A 937 -30.28 168.91 63.69
C GLN A 937 -30.25 170.38 64.13
N GLN A 938 -29.07 171.00 64.25
CA GLN A 938 -28.95 172.43 64.59
C GLN A 938 -29.38 173.35 63.43
N LEU A 939 -29.08 173.00 62.18
CA LEU A 939 -29.50 173.78 61.02
C LEU A 939 -31.03 173.81 60.83
N THR A 940 -31.71 172.76 61.29
CA THR A 940 -33.18 172.63 61.20
C THR A 940 -33.92 173.57 62.18
N ALA A 941 -33.23 174.10 63.19
CA ALA A 941 -33.79 175.09 64.13
C ALA A 941 -33.82 176.54 63.57
N VAL A 942 -33.18 176.81 62.43
CA VAL A 942 -32.99 178.18 61.90
C VAL A 942 -34.30 178.81 61.37
N ARG A 943 -35.28 178.00 60.93
CA ARG A 943 -36.34 178.45 60.00
C ARG A 943 -37.77 178.03 60.37
N LEU A 944 -38.11 178.21 61.65
CA LEU A 944 -39.46 178.67 62.04
C LEU A 944 -39.36 180.07 62.66
N ASN A 945 -38.74 180.95 61.88
CA ASN A 945 -38.78 182.39 62.06
C ASN A 945 -40.23 182.90 61.88
N GLU A 946 -40.60 183.98 62.56
CA GLU A 946 -41.28 185.09 61.88
C GLU A 946 -42.72 184.84 61.33
N THR A 947 -43.68 184.52 62.21
CA THR A 947 -45.11 184.91 62.05
C THR A 947 -45.94 184.64 63.32
N ALA A 948 -46.67 185.58 63.92
CA ALA A 948 -46.56 187.04 63.93
C ALA A 948 -47.20 187.58 65.24
N LEU A 949 -46.56 188.58 65.87
CA LEU A 949 -46.97 189.45 66.99
C LEU A 949 -47.88 188.91 68.14
N ASP A 950 -47.40 189.18 69.37
CA ASP A 950 -48.10 189.50 70.63
C ASP A 950 -49.66 189.47 70.68
N SER A 951 -50.36 188.88 71.66
CA SER A 951 -49.99 187.95 72.76
C SER A 951 -51.25 187.43 73.52
N LYS A 952 -51.03 186.66 74.60
CA LYS A 952 -51.90 186.47 75.80
C LYS A 952 -53.16 185.57 75.72
N LEU A 953 -52.97 184.39 76.32
CA LEU A 953 -53.80 183.81 77.41
C LEU A 953 -55.13 183.06 77.13
N ARG A 954 -55.31 181.99 77.93
CA ARG A 954 -56.52 181.19 78.23
C ARG A 954 -57.03 180.29 77.11
N THR A 955 -56.94 178.95 77.19
CA THR A 955 -57.58 177.96 78.11
C THR A 955 -59.10 177.81 77.94
N ALA A 956 -59.56 176.64 77.45
CA ALA A 956 -60.72 175.86 77.91
C ALA A 956 -61.26 174.87 76.83
N SER A 957 -61.64 173.67 77.28
CA SER A 957 -62.77 172.82 76.79
C SER A 957 -63.04 172.59 75.28
N HIS A 958 -62.87 171.33 74.86
CA HIS A 958 -63.68 170.54 73.90
C HIS A 958 -63.81 170.99 72.42
N GLY A 959 -63.86 170.11 71.41
CA GLY A 959 -63.68 168.64 71.35
C GLY A 959 -64.87 167.87 70.74
N LYS A 960 -64.64 166.60 70.35
CA LYS A 960 -65.62 165.60 69.80
C LYS A 960 -66.11 165.94 68.36
N ARG A 961 -66.62 165.02 67.53
CA ARG A 961 -66.90 163.55 67.52
C ARG A 961 -67.03 163.14 66.02
N ALA A 962 -67.17 161.89 65.54
CA ALA A 962 -67.22 160.48 65.99
C ALA A 962 -66.79 159.63 64.75
N ARG A 963 -66.87 158.30 64.59
CA ARG A 963 -67.16 157.02 65.31
C ARG A 963 -66.48 155.91 64.40
N ILE A 964 -66.60 154.58 64.49
CA ILE A 964 -67.42 153.68 65.30
C ILE A 964 -66.57 152.54 65.94
N ASP A 965 -67.23 151.51 66.48
CA ASP A 965 -66.89 150.80 67.72
C ASP A 965 -67.10 149.27 67.50
N GLU A 966 -66.55 148.28 68.22
CA GLU A 966 -65.61 148.24 69.36
C GLU A 966 -65.14 146.75 69.64
N TYR A 967 -64.23 146.53 70.62
CA TYR A 967 -64.03 145.29 71.45
C TYR A 967 -63.33 144.03 70.82
N GLU A 968 -62.79 143.02 71.55
CA GLU A 968 -62.49 142.79 73.00
C GLU A 968 -61.30 141.79 73.29
N ALA A 969 -61.09 141.47 74.57
CA ALA A 969 -59.99 140.82 75.31
C ALA A 969 -59.76 139.26 75.18
N GLY A 970 -58.80 138.74 75.99
CA GLY A 970 -58.39 137.31 76.15
C GLY A 970 -56.91 137.09 75.81
N ILE A 971 -55.97 136.53 76.60
CA ILE A 971 -55.90 135.69 77.83
C ILE A 971 -56.11 134.18 77.64
N GLU A 972 -55.15 133.39 78.17
CA GLU A 972 -55.12 131.91 78.31
C GLU A 972 -55.13 131.08 77.00
N SER A 973 -55.04 129.74 77.03
CA SER A 973 -53.98 128.83 77.54
C SER A 973 -54.30 127.37 77.09
N VAL A 974 -53.43 126.39 77.40
CA VAL A 974 -53.76 124.95 77.63
C VAL A 974 -54.13 124.02 76.44
N HIS A 975 -53.63 122.77 76.53
CA HIS A 975 -53.96 121.50 75.81
C HIS A 975 -53.76 121.41 74.29
N ASP A 976 -53.20 120.35 73.69
CA ASP A 976 -53.29 118.86 73.84
C ASP A 976 -54.41 118.20 73.03
N MET A 977 -54.02 117.39 72.03
CA MET A 977 -54.18 115.92 72.01
C MET A 977 -53.11 115.36 71.04
N ASP A 978 -52.26 114.38 71.34
CA ASP A 978 -52.38 113.09 72.06
C ASP A 978 -52.69 111.90 71.13
N THR A 979 -51.70 111.01 70.95
CA THR A 979 -51.85 109.55 71.13
C THR A 979 -50.51 108.81 71.02
N ASN A 980 -50.09 108.17 72.12
CA ASN A 980 -49.64 106.77 72.26
C ASN A 980 -48.62 106.13 71.25
N ASP A 981 -47.64 105.31 71.65
CA ASP A 981 -47.25 104.89 73.02
C ASP A 981 -45.83 104.28 73.12
N ARG A 982 -45.18 104.50 74.28
CA ARG A 982 -44.27 103.62 75.08
C ARG A 982 -43.04 102.86 74.50
N PRO A 983 -42.06 102.45 75.36
CA PRO A 983 -40.64 102.67 75.02
C PRO A 983 -39.59 101.65 75.57
N ILE A 984 -38.30 102.03 75.50
CA ILE A 984 -37.19 101.73 76.46
C ILE A 984 -36.59 100.30 76.55
N ARG A 985 -35.24 100.26 76.48
CA ARG A 985 -34.29 99.14 76.81
C ARG A 985 -34.41 97.84 75.99
N GLY A 986 -33.35 97.02 75.83
CA GLY A 986 -31.92 97.29 76.07
C GLY A 986 -31.07 96.06 76.46
N ASN A 987 -29.93 95.89 75.77
CA ASN A 987 -28.70 95.19 76.21
C ASN A 987 -28.60 93.63 76.15
N LYS A 988 -27.34 93.16 75.95
CA LYS A 988 -26.72 91.84 76.31
C LYS A 988 -26.92 90.53 75.49
N ARG A 989 -25.80 90.13 74.86
CA ARG A 989 -25.02 88.86 75.04
C ARG A 989 -25.60 87.44 74.71
N SER A 990 -25.07 86.86 73.63
CA SER A 990 -24.26 85.61 73.56
C SER A 990 -24.80 84.18 73.88
N LYS A 991 -24.41 83.23 73.00
CA LYS A 991 -24.01 81.80 73.20
C LYS A 991 -25.04 80.64 73.26
N SER A 992 -24.86 79.70 72.30
CA SER A 992 -24.59 78.24 72.51
C SER A 992 -25.71 77.16 72.51
N THR A 993 -25.43 76.04 71.81
CA THR A 993 -25.86 74.61 72.06
C THR A 993 -27.37 74.24 71.89
N THR A 994 -27.84 72.99 71.62
CA THR A 994 -27.25 71.62 71.62
C THR A 994 -28.02 70.60 70.69
N SER A 995 -27.53 69.35 70.59
CA SER A 995 -28.08 68.14 69.89
C SER A 995 -29.37 67.51 70.49
N PRO A 996 -30.09 66.56 69.82
CA PRO A 996 -29.80 65.08 69.74
C PRO A 996 -29.92 64.46 68.31
N LEU A 997 -29.41 63.28 67.88
CA LEU A 997 -29.47 61.84 68.29
C LEU A 997 -30.85 61.14 68.03
N LYS A 998 -31.03 59.93 67.45
CA LYS A 998 -30.16 58.79 66.98
C LYS A 998 -30.92 57.80 66.00
N TYR A 999 -30.21 57.16 65.04
CA TYR A 999 -30.39 55.79 64.42
C TYR A 999 -31.71 55.47 63.66
N THR A 1000 -31.83 54.52 62.70
CA THR A 1000 -31.05 53.31 62.30
C THR A 1000 -31.06 53.08 60.76
N SER A 1001 -30.24 52.15 60.24
CA SER A 1001 -30.07 51.69 58.83
C SER A 1001 -30.79 50.33 58.55
N PRO A 1002 -30.70 49.61 57.38
CA PRO A 1002 -29.83 49.78 56.18
C PRO A 1002 -30.49 49.55 54.78
N GLU A 1003 -29.64 49.49 53.73
CA GLU A 1003 -29.89 49.02 52.33
C GLU A 1003 -30.81 49.89 51.42
N ASP A 1004 -30.61 50.06 50.10
CA ASP A 1004 -29.53 49.70 49.14
C ASP A 1004 -29.60 50.65 47.90
N GLY A 1005 -28.63 50.61 46.97
CA GLY A 1005 -28.74 51.08 45.57
C GLY A 1005 -28.35 52.55 45.32
N GLY A 1006 -27.46 52.81 44.34
CA GLY A 1006 -26.87 54.14 44.16
C GLY A 1006 -26.78 54.69 42.72
N SER A 1007 -26.22 55.92 42.67
CA SER A 1007 -25.64 56.68 41.53
C SER A 1007 -26.55 57.36 40.47
N VAL A 1008 -25.94 58.35 39.81
CA VAL A 1008 -26.49 59.52 39.05
C VAL A 1008 -25.28 60.16 38.32
N PHE A 1009 -25.31 60.87 37.19
CA PHE A 1009 -26.35 61.37 36.25
C PHE A 1009 -25.99 60.90 34.80
N ARG A 1010 -26.48 61.31 33.60
CA ARG A 1010 -26.96 62.58 32.96
C ARG A 1010 -25.85 63.62 32.67
N GLY A 1011 -25.78 64.32 31.53
CA GLY A 1011 -26.44 64.16 30.21
C GLY A 1011 -25.95 65.24 29.21
N ASP A 1012 -26.44 65.16 27.95
CA ASP A 1012 -26.86 66.20 26.97
C ASP A 1012 -26.03 67.53 26.85
N ASP A 1013 -25.79 68.18 25.69
CA ASP A 1013 -26.03 67.89 24.25
C ASP A 1013 -25.28 68.91 23.32
N ASP A 1014 -25.18 68.55 22.03
CA ASP A 1014 -25.07 69.32 20.76
C ASP A 1014 -23.98 70.36 20.32
N ASP A 1015 -23.52 70.12 19.08
CA ASP A 1015 -23.23 70.96 17.89
C ASP A 1015 -22.17 72.12 17.80
N GLY A 1016 -21.58 72.29 16.58
CA GLY A 1016 -20.81 73.48 16.15
C GLY A 1016 -19.48 73.28 15.38
N HIS A 1017 -19.42 73.63 14.08
CA HIS A 1017 -18.20 73.66 13.23
C HIS A 1017 -17.31 74.94 13.47
N SER A 1018 -16.06 75.10 12.99
CA SER A 1018 -15.31 74.51 11.86
C SER A 1018 -13.76 74.64 11.95
N GLN A 1019 -13.02 73.73 11.29
CA GLN A 1019 -11.68 73.83 10.62
C GLN A 1019 -10.63 74.90 11.05
N GLN A 1020 -9.30 74.63 11.06
CA GLN A 1020 -8.51 73.71 10.20
C GLN A 1020 -7.14 73.33 10.82
N THR A 1021 -6.45 72.34 10.24
CA THR A 1021 -5.02 71.95 10.42
C THR A 1021 -4.50 71.80 11.87
N ASN A 1022 -4.26 70.59 12.37
CA ASN A 1022 -3.12 69.76 11.93
C ASN A 1022 -3.37 68.25 12.04
N GLY A 1023 -2.52 67.45 11.39
CA GLY A 1023 -2.76 66.01 11.21
C GLY A 1023 -2.62 65.18 12.48
N GLU A 1024 -3.68 64.44 12.84
CA GLU A 1024 -3.59 63.40 13.86
C GLU A 1024 -2.77 62.19 13.36
N ASP A 1025 -1.92 61.71 14.25
CA ASP A 1025 -1.01 60.60 14.01
C ASP A 1025 -1.77 59.27 14.08
N TYR A 1026 -2.33 58.82 12.95
CA TYR A 1026 -3.13 57.59 12.86
C TYR A 1026 -2.35 56.34 13.35
N THR A 1027 -1.02 56.38 13.35
CA THR A 1027 -0.13 55.40 13.98
C THR A 1027 -0.43 55.17 15.47
N LYS A 1028 -0.95 56.20 16.17
CA LYS A 1028 -1.33 56.17 17.58
C LYS A 1028 -2.71 55.56 17.83
N PHE A 1029 -3.55 55.36 16.81
CA PHE A 1029 -4.85 54.70 16.98
C PHE A 1029 -4.68 53.29 17.59
N THR A 1030 -5.60 52.93 18.49
CA THR A 1030 -5.62 51.58 19.08
C THR A 1030 -6.18 50.58 18.07
N VAL A 1031 -5.84 49.29 18.21
CA VAL A 1031 -6.36 48.23 17.33
C VAL A 1031 -7.88 48.26 17.26
N GLN A 1032 -8.55 48.52 18.38
CA GLN A 1032 -10.01 48.62 18.43
C GLN A 1032 -10.55 49.82 17.63
N LYS A 1033 -9.93 51.01 17.73
CA LYS A 1033 -10.35 52.18 16.94
C LYS A 1033 -10.07 52.00 15.44
N LEU A 1034 -8.94 51.38 15.08
CA LEU A 1034 -8.63 50.99 13.69
C LEU A 1034 -9.65 49.99 13.14
N LYS A 1035 -10.00 48.95 13.91
CA LYS A 1035 -11.03 47.96 13.55
C LYS A 1035 -12.41 48.61 13.40
N GLN A 1036 -12.77 49.53 14.30
CA GLN A 1036 -14.04 50.26 14.23
C GLN A 1036 -14.12 51.16 13.00
N GLU A 1037 -13.09 51.93 12.68
CA GLU A 1037 -13.10 52.78 11.47
C GLU A 1037 -13.02 51.94 10.18
N LEU A 1038 -12.24 50.85 10.13
CA LEU A 1038 -12.30 49.90 9.00
C LEU A 1038 -13.72 49.36 8.79
N THR A 1039 -14.41 48.97 9.87
CA THR A 1039 -15.80 48.47 9.79
C THR A 1039 -16.79 49.57 9.39
N LYS A 1040 -16.60 50.79 9.89
CA LYS A 1040 -17.42 51.99 9.60
C LYS A 1040 -17.23 52.52 8.17
N HIS A 1041 -16.06 52.27 7.57
CA HIS A 1041 -15.79 52.44 6.14
C HIS A 1041 -16.13 51.17 5.31
N ASN A 1042 -16.94 50.24 5.86
CA ASN A 1042 -17.41 48.98 5.26
C ASN A 1042 -16.36 47.87 4.99
N PHE A 1043 -15.08 48.06 5.32
CA PHE A 1043 -14.00 47.06 5.19
C PHE A 1043 -13.98 46.02 6.33
N GLY A 1044 -15.16 45.64 6.83
CA GLY A 1044 -15.30 44.66 7.91
C GLY A 1044 -15.03 43.22 7.46
N ALA A 1045 -15.15 42.93 6.16
CA ALA A 1045 -14.96 41.59 5.60
C ALA A 1045 -13.47 41.23 5.46
N GLU A 1046 -12.66 42.15 4.96
CA GLU A 1046 -11.21 42.04 4.85
C GLU A 1046 -10.57 41.89 6.24
N LEU A 1047 -11.10 42.61 7.23
CA LEU A 1047 -10.70 42.51 8.62
C LEU A 1047 -10.96 41.11 9.23
N LEU A 1048 -12.00 40.40 8.76
CA LEU A 1048 -12.31 39.03 9.19
C LEU A 1048 -11.44 37.96 8.51
N GLN A 1049 -10.89 38.23 7.32
CA GLN A 1049 -9.95 37.32 6.65
C GLN A 1049 -8.58 37.29 7.34
N LEU A 1050 -8.21 38.38 8.02
CA LEU A 1050 -6.96 38.55 8.77
C LEU A 1050 -6.90 37.72 10.08
N LYS A 1051 -6.81 36.39 9.96
CA LYS A 1051 -6.58 35.48 11.10
C LYS A 1051 -5.28 35.82 11.83
N ASN A 1052 -5.39 36.19 13.10
CA ASN A 1052 -4.29 36.55 14.01
C ASN A 1052 -3.43 37.76 13.61
N ALA A 1053 -3.99 38.71 12.86
CA ALA A 1053 -3.31 39.96 12.54
C ALA A 1053 -2.95 40.81 13.79
N ASN A 1054 -1.74 41.34 13.79
CA ASN A 1054 -1.20 42.21 14.84
C ASN A 1054 -1.53 43.70 14.57
N LYS A 1055 -1.15 44.62 15.48
CA LYS A 1055 -1.46 46.06 15.30
C LYS A 1055 -0.91 46.62 13.98
N LYS A 1056 0.28 46.19 13.53
CA LYS A 1056 0.92 46.69 12.31
C LYS A 1056 0.17 46.26 11.06
N ASP A 1057 -0.30 45.02 11.00
CA ASP A 1057 -1.07 44.51 9.85
C ASP A 1057 -2.43 45.23 9.73
N ILE A 1058 -3.06 45.54 10.87
CA ILE A 1058 -4.34 46.27 10.93
C ILE A 1058 -4.14 47.77 10.64
N LEU A 1059 -3.00 48.35 11.02
CA LEU A 1059 -2.58 49.69 10.56
C LEU A 1059 -2.34 49.70 9.06
N ALA A 1060 -1.66 48.71 8.50
CA ALA A 1060 -1.45 48.59 7.05
C ALA A 1060 -2.79 48.42 6.31
N LEU A 1061 -3.75 47.65 6.84
CA LEU A 1061 -5.10 47.57 6.27
C LEU A 1061 -5.83 48.92 6.35
N TYR A 1062 -5.71 49.65 7.46
CA TYR A 1062 -6.29 50.99 7.60
C TYR A 1062 -5.64 52.03 6.66
N GLU A 1063 -4.32 52.02 6.54
CA GLU A 1063 -3.55 52.88 5.63
C GLU A 1063 -3.91 52.62 4.17
N LYS A 1064 -4.08 51.35 3.79
CA LYS A 1064 -4.44 50.91 2.44
C LYS A 1064 -5.91 51.16 2.08
N CYS A 1065 -6.84 50.76 2.95
CA CYS A 1065 -8.28 50.79 2.66
C CYS A 1065 -8.94 52.13 3.01
N VAL A 1066 -8.54 52.79 4.11
CA VAL A 1066 -9.19 54.02 4.60
C VAL A 1066 -8.40 55.28 4.24
N LEU A 1067 -7.06 55.25 4.32
CA LEU A 1067 -6.22 56.41 3.96
C LEU A 1067 -5.74 56.41 2.51
N GLN A 1068 -6.02 55.35 1.75
CA GLN A 1068 -5.62 55.17 0.35
C GLN A 1068 -4.13 55.44 0.08
N LYS A 1069 -3.25 55.04 1.01
CA LYS A 1069 -1.81 55.02 0.80
C LYS A 1069 -1.39 53.66 0.25
N SER A 1070 -0.72 53.70 -0.91
CA SER A 1070 -0.14 52.57 -1.63
C SER A 1070 1.15 52.08 -0.99
#